data_AF-A0A2N1J8H8-F1
#
_entry.id   AF-A0A2N1J8H8-F1
#
_cell.length_a   1.000
_cell.length_b   1.000
_cell.length_c   1.000
_cell.angle_alpha   90.00
_cell.angle_beta   90.00
_cell.angle_gamma   90.00
#
_symmetry.space_group_name_H-M   'P 1'
#
loop_
_entity.id
_entity.type
_entity.pdbx_description
1 polymer ?
#
loop_
_entity_poly.entity_id
_entity_poly.type
_entity_poly.pdbx_seq_one_letter_code
_entity_poly.pdbx_strand_id
1 'polypeptide(L)'
;MTPIATALTHAVAGLRYPIVVGPMANAAGGALAGAVSRAGALGFIGAGYFTEAKLEAEVAEARAVLGEARDARLGVGIGFLVWKLQEAPQAARGLLDSALAHRPCALWLSFGDADATAAWAAYVRERDAAVRGTLDPIRLFYTACTLHEAQCIAETGDADVLVLQGHEAGGHGSEASPSRDNFLASVLRARSTWSVPKQPVLLTAGGMCTGNAVAAQLAFGADGAVLGTRFLPTHESMYTDAQKQCVLRATEKDTLRSLAFDEARNTLGWPTGVDGRGLRNATVADYEAALRTHSAPGAVPGAAARQQRYKEAVIQGDTDRIITWAGTGVGQVHALSSAADAVDAVAQALVADEEIEFGSLGDRAGTSELEADAVQERLLGEGPGTPTSEAPQHYGSAVAPVLSYCMASISMTVINKFTVSGAGFTMNLLVLLCQCAVGILMVYAAKMLGYIQLRDLNMRDVKAWFPISTMLVFVIWTGSKALQFMDIPIYTIFKNLTIILIAYGEVLWFDGHITRLVFISFLLMVLSSFVAAWPDIVGGEPAAVVPHARALATAQAAQAAAPAAQGWALGQNGYLWMLTNCLVSAVFVLVMRKRIKLTGFKDWDTMFYNNLLSIPVLLVMSLLLENWSAETLERNFPHQRRGSLILAVALSGTGGVAISYTTAWCIRTTSSTTYSMVGALNKLPLALSGMVFFGNRATIYNSLGIAIGFLAGIVYAVGKNKQAEAARLANTAATGTATVHAAGGGHGSDPKGVIPTHTRAHVRND
;
A
#
# COMPACT_ATOMS: atom_id res chain seq x y z
N MET A 1 -27.86 10.94 12.49
CA MET A 1 -27.41 10.23 11.27
C MET A 1 -28.29 9.02 11.06
N THR A 2 -28.51 8.62 9.81
CA THR A 2 -29.35 7.46 9.47
C THR A 2 -28.65 6.15 9.90
N PRO A 3 -29.37 5.17 10.49
CA PRO A 3 -28.81 3.85 10.79
C PRO A 3 -28.34 3.13 9.52
N ILE A 4 -27.29 2.31 9.65
CA ILE A 4 -26.74 1.51 8.54
C ILE A 4 -27.14 0.05 8.71
N ALA A 5 -27.87 -0.49 7.74
CA ALA A 5 -28.35 -1.87 7.75
C ALA A 5 -27.27 -2.85 7.27
N THR A 6 -26.84 -3.77 8.14
CA THR A 6 -25.97 -4.90 7.84
C THR A 6 -26.46 -6.13 8.62
N ALA A 7 -25.91 -7.32 8.34
CA ALA A 7 -26.25 -8.51 9.12
C ALA A 7 -25.91 -8.33 10.62
N LEU A 8 -24.86 -7.56 10.96
CA LEU A 8 -24.52 -7.24 12.34
C LEU A 8 -25.58 -6.35 13.01
N THR A 9 -26.02 -5.27 12.35
CA THR A 9 -27.02 -4.35 12.95
C THR A 9 -28.41 -4.97 13.05
N HIS A 10 -28.69 -6.01 12.26
CA HIS A 10 -29.88 -6.84 12.45
C HIS A 10 -29.71 -7.90 13.56
N ALA A 11 -28.51 -8.45 13.72
CA ALA A 11 -28.26 -9.48 14.72
C ALA A 11 -28.32 -8.93 16.15
N VAL A 12 -27.88 -7.69 16.38
CA VAL A 12 -27.83 -7.06 17.70
C VAL A 12 -28.85 -5.92 17.79
N ALA A 13 -29.89 -6.11 18.60
CA ALA A 13 -30.94 -5.11 18.78
C ALA A 13 -30.37 -3.78 19.32
N GLY A 14 -30.84 -2.67 18.75
CA GLY A 14 -30.45 -1.30 19.16
C GLY A 14 -29.16 -0.77 18.52
N LEU A 15 -28.43 -1.59 17.76
CA LEU A 15 -27.20 -1.19 17.09
C LEU A 15 -27.51 -0.35 15.83
N ARG A 16 -26.95 0.86 15.73
CA ARG A 16 -27.15 1.78 14.58
C ARG A 16 -26.05 1.67 13.53
N TYR A 17 -24.82 1.42 13.97
CA TYR A 17 -23.65 1.37 13.10
C TYR A 17 -22.96 0.01 13.23
N PRO A 18 -22.42 -0.56 12.13
CA PRO A 18 -21.75 -1.86 12.13
C PRO A 18 -20.33 -1.78 12.70
N ILE A 19 -20.19 -1.13 13.85
CA ILE A 19 -18.94 -0.81 14.54
C ILE A 19 -18.98 -1.51 15.90
N VAL A 20 -17.90 -2.23 16.21
CA VAL A 20 -17.71 -2.91 17.49
C VAL A 20 -16.40 -2.46 18.13
N VAL A 21 -16.41 -2.21 19.43
CA VAL A 21 -15.19 -2.07 20.24
C VAL A 21 -15.00 -3.36 21.02
N GLY A 22 -13.93 -4.09 20.68
CA GLY A 22 -13.67 -5.41 21.24
C GLY A 22 -13.33 -5.40 22.74
N PRO A 23 -13.40 -6.57 23.41
CA PRO A 23 -13.05 -6.71 24.82
C PRO A 23 -11.54 -6.57 25.03
N MET A 24 -11.09 -5.38 25.42
CA MET A 24 -9.67 -5.08 25.66
C MET A 24 -9.36 -5.07 27.15
N ALA A 25 -8.78 -6.15 27.69
CA ALA A 25 -8.47 -6.23 29.12
C ALA A 25 -7.54 -5.09 29.59
N ASN A 26 -7.97 -4.34 30.62
CA ASN A 26 -7.31 -3.13 31.14
C ASN A 26 -7.23 -1.94 30.14
N ALA A 27 -8.07 -1.94 29.09
CA ALA A 27 -8.21 -0.79 28.19
C ALA A 27 -9.69 -0.44 27.96
N ALA A 28 -10.51 -1.45 27.71
CA ALA A 28 -11.95 -1.36 27.70
C ALA A 28 -12.50 -1.72 29.08
N GLY A 29 -13.30 -0.80 29.64
CA GLY A 29 -14.08 -0.97 30.86
C GLY A 29 -15.55 -0.63 30.63
N GLY A 30 -16.33 -0.62 31.70
CA GLY A 30 -17.75 -0.30 31.72
C GLY A 30 -18.05 1.06 31.11
N ALA A 31 -17.27 2.08 31.47
CA ALA A 31 -17.40 3.44 30.92
C ALA A 31 -17.30 3.46 29.39
N LEU A 32 -16.21 2.91 28.82
CA LEU A 32 -16.01 2.88 27.37
C LEU A 32 -17.09 2.05 26.66
N ALA A 33 -17.38 0.86 27.18
CA ALA A 33 -18.37 -0.02 26.57
C ALA A 33 -19.77 0.62 26.54
N GLY A 34 -20.18 1.25 27.65
CA GLY A 34 -21.44 1.97 27.74
C GLY A 34 -21.49 3.20 26.83
N ALA A 35 -20.40 3.97 26.75
CA ALA A 35 -20.36 5.20 25.93
C ALA A 35 -20.42 4.89 24.43
N VAL A 36 -19.69 3.86 23.97
CA VAL A 36 -19.74 3.34 22.60
C VAL A 36 -21.16 2.85 22.27
N SER A 37 -21.78 2.12 23.19
CA SER A 37 -23.11 1.54 22.98
C SER A 37 -24.21 2.59 22.93
N ARG A 38 -24.14 3.61 23.80
CA ARG A 38 -25.02 4.79 23.75
C ARG A 38 -24.88 5.56 22.43
N ALA A 39 -23.65 5.65 21.89
CA ALA A 39 -23.37 6.28 20.61
C ALA A 39 -23.87 5.46 19.40
N GLY A 40 -24.33 4.23 19.60
CA GLY A 40 -24.98 3.40 18.57
C GLY A 40 -24.05 2.41 17.87
N ALA A 41 -22.84 2.22 18.39
CA ALA A 41 -21.95 1.09 18.09
C ALA A 41 -22.12 0.00 19.18
N LEU A 42 -21.35 -1.09 19.16
CA LEU A 42 -21.39 -2.12 20.21
C LEU A 42 -20.09 -2.10 21.02
N GLY A 43 -20.20 -1.83 22.33
CA GLY A 43 -19.06 -1.89 23.25
C GLY A 43 -18.97 -3.22 24.00
N PHE A 44 -17.75 -3.67 24.30
CA PHE A 44 -17.49 -4.84 25.13
C PHE A 44 -16.65 -4.53 26.37
N ILE A 45 -17.01 -5.12 27.50
CA ILE A 45 -16.18 -5.17 28.71
C ILE A 45 -15.19 -6.34 28.61
N GLY A 46 -13.91 -6.11 28.87
CA GLY A 46 -12.87 -7.16 28.84
C GLY A 46 -12.68 -7.87 30.19
N ALA A 47 -13.47 -8.90 30.48
CA ALA A 47 -13.52 -9.55 31.80
C ALA A 47 -12.51 -10.70 32.00
N GLY A 48 -11.59 -10.92 31.07
CA GLY A 48 -10.68 -12.09 31.07
C GLY A 48 -9.77 -12.27 32.30
N TYR A 49 -9.60 -11.23 33.13
CA TYR A 49 -8.81 -11.28 34.38
C TYR A 49 -9.59 -10.76 35.61
N PHE A 50 -10.91 -10.62 35.50
CA PHE A 50 -11.71 -10.01 36.55
C PHE A 50 -12.09 -11.00 37.64
N THR A 51 -12.32 -10.46 38.84
CA THR A 51 -13.12 -11.11 39.88
C THR A 51 -14.59 -10.78 39.67
N GLU A 52 -15.50 -11.52 40.30
CA GLU A 52 -16.94 -11.21 40.28
C GLU A 52 -17.23 -9.79 40.78
N ALA A 53 -16.55 -9.33 41.83
CA ALA A 53 -16.71 -7.98 42.35
C ALA A 53 -16.26 -6.90 41.35
N LYS A 54 -15.18 -7.13 40.61
CA LYS A 54 -14.73 -6.20 39.57
C LYS A 54 -15.70 -6.19 38.39
N LEU A 55 -16.21 -7.35 37.98
CA LEU A 55 -17.22 -7.46 36.94
C LEU A 55 -18.50 -6.68 37.32
N GLU A 56 -18.99 -6.84 38.55
CA GLU A 56 -20.18 -6.12 39.05
C GLU A 56 -19.97 -4.60 38.97
N ALA A 57 -18.80 -4.11 39.36
CA ALA A 57 -18.49 -2.67 39.31
C ALA A 57 -18.46 -2.13 37.87
N GLU A 58 -17.87 -2.86 36.93
CA GLU A 58 -17.78 -2.46 35.53
C GLU A 58 -19.15 -2.52 34.83
N VAL A 59 -19.98 -3.52 35.17
CA VAL A 59 -21.36 -3.59 34.67
C VAL A 59 -22.20 -2.44 35.25
N ALA A 60 -22.05 -2.13 36.54
CA ALA A 60 -22.75 -1.01 37.16
C ALA A 60 -22.38 0.32 36.49
N GLU A 61 -21.10 0.52 36.16
CA GLU A 61 -20.63 1.69 35.42
C GLU A 61 -21.21 1.75 34.01
N ALA A 62 -21.21 0.63 33.26
CA ALA A 62 -21.82 0.57 31.93
C ALA A 62 -23.32 0.93 31.96
N ARG A 63 -24.06 0.40 32.94
CA ARG A 63 -25.49 0.73 33.12
C ARG A 63 -25.69 2.20 33.45
N ALA A 64 -24.84 2.78 34.30
CA ALA A 64 -24.91 4.19 34.64
C ALA A 64 -24.71 5.09 33.40
N VAL A 65 -23.76 4.72 32.53
CA VAL A 65 -23.54 5.44 31.25
C VAL A 65 -24.72 5.28 30.29
N LEU A 66 -25.33 4.10 30.22
CA LEU A 66 -26.48 3.82 29.35
C LEU A 66 -27.81 4.35 29.88
N GLY A 67 -27.94 4.58 31.18
CA GLY A 67 -29.21 4.90 31.83
C GLY A 67 -30.16 3.70 31.92
N GLU A 68 -29.62 2.48 31.97
CA GLU A 68 -30.40 1.23 31.98
C GLU A 68 -30.73 0.78 33.40
N ALA A 69 -31.96 0.30 33.60
CA ALA A 69 -32.36 -0.37 34.83
C ALA A 69 -31.64 -1.72 35.01
N ARG A 70 -31.52 -2.19 36.26
CA ARG A 70 -30.83 -3.47 36.58
C ARG A 70 -31.44 -4.68 35.87
N ASP A 71 -32.77 -4.72 35.73
CA ASP A 71 -33.49 -5.88 35.20
C ASP A 71 -33.58 -5.91 33.66
N ALA A 72 -33.22 -4.79 33.01
CA ALA A 72 -33.20 -4.69 31.55
C ALA A 72 -31.99 -5.45 30.97
N ARG A 73 -32.14 -5.90 29.71
CA ARG A 73 -31.01 -6.41 28.91
C ARG A 73 -29.91 -5.35 28.94
N LEU A 74 -28.71 -5.76 29.33
CA LEU A 74 -27.55 -4.89 29.35
C LEU A 74 -27.10 -4.63 27.91
N GLY A 75 -27.09 -3.37 27.49
CA GLY A 75 -26.77 -2.94 26.13
C GLY A 75 -25.30 -3.07 25.70
N VAL A 76 -24.44 -3.70 26.53
CA VAL A 76 -23.03 -3.99 26.22
C VAL A 76 -22.78 -5.49 26.18
N GLY A 77 -21.72 -5.89 25.49
CA GLY A 77 -21.20 -7.25 25.54
C GLY A 77 -20.14 -7.44 26.62
N ILE A 78 -19.84 -8.71 26.96
CA ILE A 78 -18.78 -9.06 27.92
C ILE A 78 -17.88 -10.13 27.28
N GLY A 79 -16.55 -9.93 27.32
CA GLY A 79 -15.58 -10.83 26.71
C GLY A 79 -14.76 -11.64 27.72
N PHE A 80 -14.50 -12.90 27.38
CA PHE A 80 -13.76 -13.87 28.17
C PHE A 80 -12.67 -14.55 27.35
N LEU A 81 -11.58 -14.92 28.02
CA LEU A 81 -10.49 -15.69 27.47
C LEU A 81 -10.71 -17.17 27.82
N VAL A 82 -10.96 -18.02 26.83
CA VAL A 82 -11.33 -19.43 27.05
C VAL A 82 -10.23 -20.18 27.79
N TRP A 83 -8.96 -19.97 27.43
CA TRP A 83 -7.83 -20.57 28.13
C TRP A 83 -7.76 -20.18 29.62
N LYS A 84 -8.17 -18.95 30.00
CA LYS A 84 -8.28 -18.56 31.41
C LYS A 84 -9.43 -19.23 32.12
N LEU A 85 -10.55 -19.47 31.44
CA LEU A 85 -11.65 -20.22 32.02
C LEU A 85 -11.23 -21.67 32.33
N GLN A 86 -10.33 -22.26 31.52
CA GLN A 86 -9.81 -23.61 31.73
C GLN A 86 -8.85 -23.72 32.93
N GLU A 87 -8.14 -22.66 33.32
CA GLU A 87 -7.20 -22.70 34.46
C GLU A 87 -7.92 -22.97 35.80
N ALA A 88 -9.13 -22.42 35.98
CA ALA A 88 -9.93 -22.58 37.20
C ALA A 88 -11.43 -22.72 36.88
N PRO A 89 -11.88 -23.88 36.35
CA PRO A 89 -13.22 -24.02 35.78
C PRO A 89 -14.37 -23.72 36.76
N GLN A 90 -14.21 -24.05 38.04
CA GLN A 90 -15.26 -23.79 39.03
C GLN A 90 -15.42 -22.29 39.31
N ALA A 91 -14.31 -21.55 39.47
CA ALA A 91 -14.35 -20.10 39.66
C ALA A 91 -14.82 -19.39 38.38
N ALA A 92 -14.39 -19.88 37.22
CA ALA A 92 -14.82 -19.39 35.92
C ALA A 92 -16.34 -19.53 35.70
N ARG A 93 -16.95 -20.64 36.15
CA ARG A 93 -18.42 -20.80 36.15
C ARG A 93 -19.12 -19.77 37.01
N GLY A 94 -18.61 -19.48 38.21
CA GLY A 94 -19.16 -18.43 39.08
C GLY A 94 -19.12 -17.04 38.41
N LEU A 95 -17.98 -16.71 37.78
CA LEU A 95 -17.83 -15.46 37.04
C LEU A 95 -18.76 -15.37 35.82
N LEU A 96 -18.90 -16.45 35.05
CA LEU A 96 -19.82 -16.50 33.91
C LEU A 96 -21.28 -16.40 34.35
N ASP A 97 -21.66 -17.10 35.41
CA ASP A 97 -23.01 -17.02 35.98
C ASP A 97 -23.33 -15.59 36.44
N SER A 98 -22.37 -14.93 37.10
CA SER A 98 -22.48 -13.52 37.48
C SER A 98 -22.66 -12.62 36.24
N ALA A 99 -21.88 -12.82 35.18
CA ALA A 99 -22.03 -12.08 33.93
C ALA A 99 -23.40 -12.29 33.28
N LEU A 100 -23.86 -13.54 33.22
CA LEU A 100 -25.14 -13.92 32.60
C LEU A 100 -26.34 -13.42 33.40
N ALA A 101 -26.23 -13.31 34.73
CA ALA A 101 -27.27 -12.72 35.57
C ALA A 101 -27.58 -11.26 35.18
N HIS A 102 -26.61 -10.54 34.61
CA HIS A 102 -26.80 -9.19 34.07
C HIS A 102 -27.40 -9.15 32.66
N ARG A 103 -27.59 -10.30 32.02
CA ARG A 103 -28.22 -10.45 30.70
C ARG A 103 -27.58 -9.52 29.63
N PRO A 104 -26.26 -9.62 29.39
CA PRO A 104 -25.60 -8.84 28.35
C PRO A 104 -26.19 -9.14 26.97
N CYS A 105 -26.15 -8.19 26.05
CA CYS A 105 -26.64 -8.43 24.69
C CYS A 105 -25.74 -9.43 23.92
N ALA A 106 -24.48 -9.57 24.33
CA ALA A 106 -23.51 -10.47 23.71
C ALA A 106 -22.47 -10.99 24.70
N LEU A 107 -21.95 -12.20 24.44
CA LEU A 107 -20.73 -12.72 25.04
C LEU A 107 -19.68 -13.00 23.97
N TRP A 108 -18.42 -12.71 24.28
CA TRP A 108 -17.30 -12.93 23.36
C TRP A 108 -16.31 -13.92 23.94
N LEU A 109 -16.08 -15.05 23.26
CA LEU A 109 -15.12 -16.07 23.63
C LEU A 109 -13.88 -16.01 22.71
N SER A 110 -12.70 -15.92 23.30
CA SER A 110 -11.44 -15.81 22.54
C SER A 110 -10.37 -16.77 23.04
N PHE A 111 -9.51 -17.23 22.12
CA PHE A 111 -8.26 -17.96 22.41
C PHE A 111 -8.47 -19.26 23.20
N GLY A 112 -9.40 -20.10 22.76
CA GLY A 112 -9.54 -21.48 23.23
C GLY A 112 -9.30 -22.46 22.10
N ASP A 113 -8.95 -23.70 22.44
CA ASP A 113 -9.07 -24.81 21.49
C ASP A 113 -10.56 -25.07 21.17
N ALA A 114 -10.82 -25.85 20.11
CA ALA A 114 -12.18 -26.08 19.62
C ALA A 114 -13.08 -26.76 20.67
N ASP A 115 -12.57 -27.77 21.37
CA ASP A 115 -13.33 -28.56 22.34
C ASP A 115 -13.71 -27.73 23.57
N ALA A 116 -12.75 -26.97 24.09
CA ALA A 116 -12.96 -26.08 25.22
C ALA A 116 -13.93 -24.94 24.87
N THR A 117 -13.74 -24.37 23.68
CA THR A 117 -14.61 -23.30 23.18
C THR A 117 -16.05 -23.80 23.05
N ALA A 118 -16.26 -24.99 22.49
CA ALA A 118 -17.57 -25.62 22.39
C ALA A 118 -18.17 -25.94 23.77
N ALA A 119 -17.38 -26.47 24.71
CA ALA A 119 -17.85 -26.79 26.06
C ALA A 119 -18.31 -25.54 26.84
N TRP A 120 -17.53 -24.46 26.76
CA TRP A 120 -17.90 -23.19 27.41
C TRP A 120 -19.09 -22.52 26.73
N ALA A 121 -19.20 -22.62 25.42
CA ALA A 121 -20.35 -22.08 24.70
C ALA A 121 -21.64 -22.85 25.04
N ALA A 122 -21.58 -24.19 25.12
CA ALA A 122 -22.70 -25.01 25.57
C ALA A 122 -23.13 -24.64 27.00
N TYR A 123 -22.17 -24.47 27.92
CA TYR A 123 -22.44 -23.99 29.28
C TYR A 123 -23.14 -22.62 29.26
N VAL A 124 -22.61 -21.67 28.48
CA VAL A 124 -23.19 -20.33 28.33
C VAL A 124 -24.62 -20.38 27.80
N ARG A 125 -24.92 -21.22 26.80
CA ARG A 125 -26.28 -21.39 26.25
C ARG A 125 -27.26 -21.97 27.28
N GLU A 126 -26.84 -22.98 28.03
CA GLU A 126 -27.65 -23.57 29.10
C GLU A 126 -27.98 -22.53 30.17
N ARG A 127 -26.98 -21.80 30.64
CA ARG A 127 -27.14 -20.79 31.69
C ARG A 127 -27.93 -19.58 31.21
N ASP A 128 -27.71 -19.10 29.99
CA ASP A 128 -28.50 -18.04 29.36
C ASP A 128 -29.99 -18.41 29.31
N ALA A 129 -30.32 -19.64 28.87
CA ALA A 129 -31.69 -20.13 28.83
C ALA A 129 -32.37 -20.12 30.21
N ALA A 130 -31.61 -20.32 31.29
CA ALA A 130 -32.12 -20.28 32.65
C ALA A 130 -32.38 -18.85 33.17
N VAL A 131 -31.61 -17.84 32.73
CA VAL A 131 -31.63 -16.49 33.31
C VAL A 131 -32.25 -15.41 32.42
N ARG A 132 -32.35 -15.63 31.10
CA ARG A 132 -32.83 -14.63 30.12
C ARG A 132 -34.33 -14.34 30.18
N GLY A 133 -35.12 -15.24 30.78
CA GLY A 133 -36.57 -15.12 30.79
C GLY A 133 -37.15 -15.11 29.38
N THR A 134 -37.90 -14.05 29.03
CA THR A 134 -38.53 -13.87 27.71
C THR A 134 -37.65 -13.16 26.69
N LEU A 135 -36.46 -12.69 27.07
CA LEU A 135 -35.54 -12.01 26.16
C LEU A 135 -34.95 -12.98 25.14
N ASP A 136 -34.58 -12.49 23.95
CA ASP A 136 -33.88 -13.30 22.94
C ASP A 136 -32.58 -13.91 23.50
N PRO A 137 -32.07 -15.02 22.95
CA PRO A 137 -30.76 -15.54 23.34
C PRO A 137 -29.66 -14.48 23.21
N ILE A 138 -28.66 -14.53 24.08
CA ILE A 138 -27.48 -13.67 23.92
C ILE A 138 -26.75 -14.00 22.62
N ARG A 139 -26.07 -13.02 22.02
CA ARG A 139 -25.24 -13.26 20.83
C ARG A 139 -23.87 -13.78 21.23
N LEU A 140 -23.43 -14.88 20.63
CA LEU A 140 -22.07 -15.40 20.85
C LEU A 140 -21.12 -14.94 19.75
N PHE A 141 -20.07 -14.25 20.18
CA PHE A 141 -18.96 -13.75 19.38
C PHE A 141 -17.74 -14.63 19.61
N TYR A 142 -17.02 -14.94 18.54
CA TYR A 142 -15.79 -15.74 18.62
C TYR A 142 -14.67 -15.07 17.85
N THR A 143 -13.47 -15.07 18.41
CA THR A 143 -12.26 -14.66 17.66
C THR A 143 -11.67 -15.86 16.94
N ALA A 144 -11.47 -15.74 15.63
CA ALA A 144 -10.60 -16.61 14.86
C ALA A 144 -9.39 -15.82 14.36
N CYS A 145 -8.22 -16.46 14.33
CA CYS A 145 -6.99 -15.89 13.78
C CYS A 145 -6.54 -16.60 12.50
N THR A 146 -7.06 -17.78 12.20
CA THR A 146 -6.75 -18.53 10.98
C THR A 146 -8.01 -19.05 10.29
N LEU A 147 -7.90 -19.43 9.02
CA LEU A 147 -9.01 -20.03 8.27
C LEU A 147 -9.49 -21.34 8.92
N HIS A 148 -8.56 -22.14 9.45
CA HIS A 148 -8.88 -23.39 10.10
C HIS A 148 -9.68 -23.16 11.39
N GLU A 149 -9.23 -22.24 12.25
CA GLU A 149 -9.97 -21.84 13.46
C GLU A 149 -11.36 -21.29 13.10
N ALA A 150 -11.45 -20.43 12.08
CA ALA A 150 -12.70 -19.87 11.61
C ALA A 150 -13.71 -20.95 11.20
N GLN A 151 -13.24 -21.99 10.48
CA GLN A 151 -14.06 -23.12 10.08
C GLN A 151 -14.48 -23.96 11.29
N CYS A 152 -13.55 -24.33 12.18
CA CYS A 152 -13.86 -25.13 13.37
C CYS A 152 -14.89 -24.45 14.26
N ILE A 153 -14.77 -23.13 14.47
CA ILE A 153 -15.74 -22.34 15.23
C ILE A 153 -17.08 -22.25 14.51
N ALA A 154 -17.10 -22.13 13.17
CA ALA A 154 -18.38 -22.12 12.46
C ALA A 154 -19.10 -23.49 12.56
N GLU A 155 -18.34 -24.58 12.51
CA GLU A 155 -18.82 -25.96 12.59
C GLU A 155 -19.35 -26.37 13.97
N THR A 156 -19.08 -25.61 15.04
CA THR A 156 -19.78 -25.81 16.33
C THR A 156 -21.29 -25.50 16.22
N GLY A 157 -21.69 -24.68 15.24
CA GLY A 157 -23.08 -24.37 14.91
C GLY A 157 -23.77 -23.35 15.82
N ASP A 158 -23.09 -22.85 16.85
CA ASP A 158 -23.63 -21.91 17.84
C ASP A 158 -23.06 -20.48 17.74
N ALA A 159 -22.11 -20.26 16.82
CA ALA A 159 -21.53 -18.97 16.52
C ALA A 159 -22.54 -18.02 15.83
N ASP A 160 -22.94 -16.96 16.54
CA ASP A 160 -23.73 -15.88 15.93
C ASP A 160 -22.83 -14.93 15.13
N VAL A 161 -21.63 -14.64 15.65
CA VAL A 161 -20.68 -13.69 15.07
C VAL A 161 -19.26 -14.27 15.11
N LEU A 162 -18.59 -14.24 13.97
CA LEU A 162 -17.20 -14.64 13.82
C LEU A 162 -16.32 -13.42 13.53
N VAL A 163 -15.37 -13.17 14.42
CA VAL A 163 -14.44 -12.05 14.34
C VAL A 163 -13.11 -12.54 13.76
N LEU A 164 -12.85 -12.15 12.53
CA LEU A 164 -11.64 -12.45 11.79
C LEU A 164 -10.54 -11.45 12.18
N GLN A 165 -9.67 -11.86 13.10
CA GLN A 165 -8.59 -11.02 13.58
C GLN A 165 -7.34 -11.20 12.72
N GLY A 166 -6.99 -10.15 11.98
CA GLY A 166 -5.76 -10.08 11.19
C GLY A 166 -4.52 -9.74 12.02
N HIS A 167 -3.35 -10.01 11.44
CA HIS A 167 -2.03 -9.79 12.03
C HIS A 167 -1.78 -8.33 12.49
N GLU A 168 -2.48 -7.37 11.91
CA GLU A 168 -2.45 -5.94 12.19
C GLU A 168 -3.10 -5.52 13.53
N ALA A 169 -3.89 -6.41 14.13
CA ALA A 169 -4.60 -6.13 15.38
C ALA A 169 -3.65 -5.83 16.54
N GLY A 170 -4.05 -4.86 17.38
CA GLY A 170 -3.37 -4.55 18.63
C GLY A 170 -3.77 -5.53 19.74
N GLY A 171 -2.90 -5.70 20.73
CA GLY A 171 -3.10 -6.71 21.79
C GLY A 171 -2.83 -8.12 21.28
N HIS A 172 -3.39 -9.11 21.97
CA HIS A 172 -3.13 -10.53 21.69
C HIS A 172 -3.77 -11.03 20.39
N GLY A 173 -3.06 -11.93 19.72
CA GLY A 173 -3.49 -12.61 18.49
C GLY A 173 -2.54 -13.75 18.12
N SER A 174 -2.88 -14.56 17.11
CA SER A 174 -1.96 -15.59 16.62
C SER A 174 -0.84 -15.00 15.77
N GLU A 175 0.39 -15.46 15.97
CA GLU A 175 1.54 -15.16 15.10
C GLU A 175 1.31 -15.63 13.66
N ALA A 176 0.53 -16.72 13.50
CA ALA A 176 0.18 -17.32 12.22
C ALA A 176 -0.97 -16.61 11.51
N SER A 177 -1.56 -15.57 12.13
CA SER A 177 -2.66 -14.83 11.54
C SER A 177 -2.23 -14.18 10.21
N PRO A 178 -3.00 -14.35 9.12
CA PRO A 178 -2.77 -13.58 7.90
C PRO A 178 -3.07 -12.09 8.10
N SER A 179 -2.70 -11.24 7.13
CA SER A 179 -3.24 -9.88 7.09
C SER A 179 -4.78 -9.91 7.03
N ARG A 180 -5.45 -8.98 7.71
CA ARG A 180 -6.92 -8.86 7.81
C ARG A 180 -7.62 -9.10 6.46
N ASP A 181 -7.15 -8.45 5.39
CA ASP A 181 -7.78 -8.50 4.07
C ASP A 181 -7.66 -9.89 3.40
N ASN A 182 -6.48 -10.49 3.45
CA ASN A 182 -6.28 -11.87 2.97
C ASN A 182 -7.08 -12.88 3.79
N PHE A 183 -7.23 -12.64 5.10
CA PHE A 183 -8.00 -13.52 5.96
C PHE A 183 -9.49 -13.46 5.62
N LEU A 184 -10.07 -12.26 5.51
CA LEU A 184 -11.45 -12.07 5.06
C LEU A 184 -11.69 -12.72 3.70
N ALA A 185 -10.82 -12.48 2.71
CA ALA A 185 -10.94 -13.07 1.38
C ALA A 185 -10.94 -14.61 1.41
N SER A 186 -10.06 -15.20 2.23
CA SER A 186 -9.96 -16.66 2.38
C SER A 186 -11.22 -17.25 3.01
N VAL A 187 -11.78 -16.58 4.02
CA VAL A 187 -13.03 -17.00 4.68
C VAL A 187 -14.21 -16.83 3.73
N LEU A 188 -14.35 -15.72 3.02
CA LEU A 188 -15.44 -15.51 2.06
C LEU A 188 -15.46 -16.58 0.95
N ARG A 189 -14.28 -17.01 0.48
CA ARG A 189 -14.16 -18.10 -0.50
C ARG A 189 -14.51 -19.47 0.07
N ALA A 190 -14.13 -19.74 1.32
CA ALA A 190 -14.29 -21.06 1.93
C ALA A 190 -15.66 -21.26 2.61
N ARG A 191 -16.31 -20.19 3.09
CA ARG A 191 -17.48 -20.32 3.97
C ARG A 191 -18.68 -21.01 3.34
N SER A 192 -18.80 -20.96 2.01
CA SER A 192 -19.86 -21.66 1.27
C SER A 192 -19.71 -23.18 1.29
N THR A 193 -18.52 -23.70 1.63
CA THR A 193 -18.27 -25.14 1.77
C THR A 193 -18.37 -25.63 3.21
N TRP A 194 -18.63 -24.74 4.17
CA TRP A 194 -18.77 -25.12 5.57
C TRP A 194 -20.13 -25.77 5.81
N SER A 195 -20.12 -26.96 6.40
CA SER A 195 -21.32 -27.73 6.74
C SER A 195 -21.93 -27.23 8.05
N VAL A 196 -22.54 -26.03 8.02
CA VAL A 196 -23.06 -25.35 9.22
C VAL A 196 -24.57 -25.12 9.13
N PRO A 197 -25.30 -25.16 10.27
CA PRO A 197 -26.74 -24.93 10.27
C PRO A 197 -27.10 -23.48 9.94
N LYS A 198 -26.21 -22.54 10.25
CA LYS A 198 -26.36 -21.10 10.01
C LYS A 198 -24.99 -20.48 9.79
N GLN A 199 -24.86 -19.64 8.77
CA GLN A 199 -23.65 -18.87 8.53
C GLN A 199 -23.52 -17.75 9.59
N PRO A 200 -22.37 -17.62 10.27
CA PRO A 200 -22.15 -16.55 11.23
C PRO A 200 -22.00 -15.20 10.54
N VAL A 201 -22.37 -14.13 11.24
CA VAL A 201 -22.06 -12.75 10.85
C VAL A 201 -20.55 -12.57 10.88
N LEU A 202 -19.95 -12.02 9.82
CA LEU A 202 -18.50 -11.86 9.72
C LEU A 202 -18.06 -10.45 10.08
N LEU A 203 -17.25 -10.32 11.13
CA LEU A 203 -16.58 -9.06 11.46
C LEU A 203 -15.09 -9.17 11.17
N THR A 204 -14.48 -8.07 10.74
CA THR A 204 -13.03 -7.98 10.62
C THR A 204 -12.42 -7.18 11.75
N ALA A 205 -11.22 -7.56 12.18
CA ALA A 205 -10.47 -6.86 13.22
C ALA A 205 -9.00 -6.72 12.80
N GLY A 206 -8.44 -5.52 13.00
CA GLY A 206 -7.01 -5.25 12.78
C GLY A 206 -6.74 -4.05 11.89
N GLY A 207 -5.79 -3.20 12.27
CA GLY A 207 -5.33 -2.05 11.46
C GLY A 207 -6.34 -0.91 11.21
N MET A 208 -7.62 -1.07 11.55
CA MET A 208 -8.67 -0.09 11.30
C MET A 208 -8.77 0.97 12.39
N CYS A 209 -8.78 2.24 11.98
CA CYS A 209 -9.02 3.36 12.87
C CYS A 209 -9.94 4.46 12.30
N THR A 210 -10.41 4.34 11.05
CA THR A 210 -11.18 5.38 10.36
C THR A 210 -12.44 4.80 9.71
N GLY A 211 -13.46 5.65 9.46
CA GLY A 211 -14.69 5.22 8.80
C GLY A 211 -14.47 4.70 7.39
N ASN A 212 -13.58 5.31 6.60
CA ASN A 212 -13.21 4.81 5.27
C ASN A 212 -12.65 3.38 5.32
N ALA A 213 -11.86 3.05 6.36
CA ALA A 213 -11.34 1.70 6.53
C ALA A 213 -12.45 0.70 6.87
N VAL A 214 -13.49 1.12 7.61
CA VAL A 214 -14.67 0.32 7.90
C VAL A 214 -15.54 0.15 6.64
N ALA A 215 -15.83 1.23 5.91
CA ALA A 215 -16.56 1.21 4.65
C ALA A 215 -15.92 0.25 3.65
N ALA A 216 -14.58 0.28 3.52
CA ALA A 216 -13.86 -0.63 2.66
C ALA A 216 -14.06 -2.10 3.03
N GLN A 217 -14.13 -2.45 4.33
CA GLN A 217 -14.38 -3.83 4.75
C GLN A 217 -15.82 -4.27 4.55
N LEU A 218 -16.78 -3.35 4.78
CA LEU A 218 -18.18 -3.61 4.45
C LEU A 218 -18.35 -3.90 2.95
N ALA A 219 -17.76 -3.07 2.10
CA ALA A 219 -17.73 -3.27 0.65
C ALA A 219 -17.00 -4.55 0.24
N PHE A 220 -16.03 -5.01 1.03
CA PHE A 220 -15.31 -6.27 0.79
C PHE A 220 -16.14 -7.51 1.18
N GLY A 221 -17.26 -7.34 1.89
CA GLY A 221 -18.16 -8.43 2.29
C GLY A 221 -18.13 -8.78 3.77
N ALA A 222 -17.52 -7.93 4.62
CA ALA A 222 -17.72 -8.01 6.06
C ALA A 222 -19.09 -7.43 6.44
N ASP A 223 -19.69 -7.95 7.50
CA ASP A 223 -20.95 -7.45 8.05
C ASP A 223 -20.74 -6.33 9.08
N GLY A 224 -19.48 -6.09 9.47
CA GLY A 224 -19.06 -5.02 10.37
C GLY A 224 -17.56 -5.06 10.69
N ALA A 225 -17.13 -4.14 11.54
CA ALA A 225 -15.73 -3.97 11.88
C ALA A 225 -15.51 -3.83 13.39
N VAL A 226 -14.40 -4.41 13.87
CA VAL A 226 -13.93 -4.29 15.24
C VAL A 226 -12.75 -3.33 15.29
N LEU A 227 -12.90 -2.24 16.05
CA LEU A 227 -11.86 -1.22 16.24
C LEU A 227 -11.46 -1.18 17.72
N GLY A 228 -10.22 -1.53 18.01
CA GLY A 228 -9.62 -1.36 19.35
C GLY A 228 -8.82 -0.07 19.44
N THR A 229 -7.73 0.01 18.66
CA THR A 229 -6.73 1.11 18.72
C THR A 229 -7.34 2.51 18.65
N ARG A 230 -8.36 2.71 17.81
CA ARG A 230 -9.08 3.99 17.65
C ARG A 230 -9.65 4.52 18.97
N PHE A 231 -10.05 3.63 19.87
CA PHE A 231 -10.74 3.99 21.10
C PHE A 231 -9.79 4.06 22.31
N LEU A 232 -8.51 3.73 22.15
CA LEU A 232 -7.54 3.79 23.25
C LEU A 232 -7.33 5.20 23.82
N PRO A 233 -7.23 6.28 23.03
CA PRO A 233 -7.13 7.64 23.53
C PRO A 233 -8.51 8.30 23.63
N THR A 234 -9.48 7.59 24.21
CA THR A 234 -10.76 8.19 24.59
C THR A 234 -10.77 8.55 26.07
N HIS A 235 -11.64 9.48 26.48
CA HIS A 235 -11.78 9.83 27.90
C HIS A 235 -12.23 8.62 28.74
N GLU A 236 -13.06 7.76 28.18
CA GLU A 236 -13.69 6.62 28.82
C GLU A 236 -12.83 5.35 28.84
N SER A 237 -11.76 5.31 28.04
CA SER A 237 -10.77 4.23 28.05
C SER A 237 -10.00 4.20 29.37
N MET A 238 -9.75 2.99 29.88
CA MET A 238 -8.99 2.72 31.10
C MET A 238 -7.48 2.99 30.95
N TYR A 239 -7.00 3.30 29.74
CA TYR A 239 -5.61 3.71 29.55
C TYR A 239 -5.27 4.93 30.38
N THR A 240 -4.11 4.91 31.02
CA THR A 240 -3.60 6.07 31.74
C THR A 240 -3.26 7.20 30.76
N ASP A 241 -3.16 8.44 31.25
CA ASP A 241 -2.76 9.57 30.40
C ASP A 241 -1.40 9.31 29.73
N ALA A 242 -0.46 8.69 30.45
CA ALA A 242 0.83 8.28 29.89
C ALA A 242 0.67 7.32 28.69
N GLN A 243 -0.17 6.29 28.81
CA GLN A 243 -0.45 5.37 27.69
C GLN A 243 -1.16 6.07 26.53
N LYS A 244 -2.13 6.96 26.82
CA LYS A 244 -2.81 7.76 25.79
C LYS A 244 -1.81 8.64 25.04
N GLN A 245 -0.87 9.28 25.72
CA GLN A 245 0.21 10.05 25.08
C GLN A 245 1.16 9.18 24.24
N CYS A 246 1.40 7.92 24.63
CA CYS A 246 2.14 6.99 23.79
C CYS A 246 1.38 6.66 22.50
N VAL A 247 0.07 6.40 22.59
CA VAL A 247 -0.79 6.15 21.41
C VAL A 247 -0.78 7.35 20.46
N LEU A 248 -0.97 8.57 20.98
CA LEU A 248 -1.05 9.80 20.17
C LEU A 248 0.25 10.18 19.48
N ARG A 249 1.41 9.78 20.04
CA ARG A 249 2.74 10.05 19.46
C ARG A 249 3.19 8.96 18.47
N ALA A 250 2.54 7.80 18.48
CA ALA A 250 2.97 6.65 17.71
C ALA A 250 2.54 6.71 16.25
N THR A 251 3.36 6.10 15.40
CA THR A 251 3.10 5.84 13.98
C THR A 251 2.95 4.33 13.74
N GLU A 252 2.50 3.94 12.55
CA GLU A 252 2.31 2.54 12.17
C GLU A 252 3.59 1.68 12.31
N LYS A 253 4.76 2.32 12.26
CA LYS A 253 6.09 1.68 12.35
C LYS A 253 6.48 1.32 13.79
N ASP A 254 5.83 1.93 14.77
CA ASP A 254 6.21 1.81 16.18
C ASP A 254 5.61 0.58 16.85
N THR A 255 4.75 -0.17 16.16
CA THR A 255 4.17 -1.42 16.70
C THR A 255 4.97 -2.65 16.30
N LEU A 256 5.07 -3.62 17.19
CA LEU A 256 5.59 -4.96 16.90
C LEU A 256 4.78 -6.02 17.64
N ARG A 257 4.92 -7.29 17.22
CA ARG A 257 4.47 -8.44 18.02
C ARG A 257 5.63 -8.98 18.85
N SER A 258 5.38 -9.29 20.12
CA SER A 258 6.41 -9.81 21.02
C SER A 258 5.82 -10.42 22.28
N LEU A 259 6.51 -11.43 22.83
CA LEU A 259 6.26 -11.93 24.19
C LEU A 259 6.88 -11.04 25.28
N ALA A 260 7.65 -10.01 24.92
CA ALA A 260 8.27 -9.09 25.88
C ALA A 260 7.25 -8.44 26.81
N PHE A 261 6.08 -8.11 26.26
CA PHE A 261 4.99 -7.48 27.01
C PHE A 261 4.42 -8.41 28.08
N ASP A 262 4.22 -9.68 27.75
CA ASP A 262 3.71 -10.68 28.67
C ASP A 262 4.75 -11.10 29.71
N GLU A 263 6.02 -11.19 29.34
CA GLU A 263 7.10 -11.47 30.29
C GLU A 263 7.19 -10.37 31.36
N ALA A 264 7.19 -9.11 30.93
CA ALA A 264 7.24 -7.96 31.85
C ALA A 264 6.02 -7.88 32.78
N ARG A 265 4.86 -8.38 32.34
CA ARG A 265 3.62 -8.44 33.13
C ARG A 265 3.43 -9.75 33.90
N ASN A 266 4.32 -10.72 33.70
CA ASN A 266 4.16 -12.09 34.18
C ASN A 266 2.84 -12.75 33.75
N THR A 267 2.43 -12.56 32.49
CA THR A 267 1.22 -13.13 31.87
C THR A 267 1.53 -14.17 30.81
N LEU A 268 2.45 -15.10 31.10
CA LEU A 268 3.00 -16.07 30.13
C LEU A 268 2.12 -17.30 29.82
N GLY A 269 0.87 -17.35 30.31
CA GLY A 269 -0.01 -18.51 30.16
C GLY A 269 -0.76 -18.62 28.82
N TRP A 270 -0.47 -17.75 27.86
CA TRP A 270 -1.15 -17.73 26.56
C TRP A 270 -0.94 -19.05 25.78
N PRO A 271 -1.92 -19.47 24.97
CA PRO A 271 -1.77 -20.62 24.08
C PRO A 271 -0.55 -20.48 23.15
N THR A 272 0.06 -21.61 22.78
CA THR A 272 1.21 -21.64 21.87
C THR A 272 0.90 -20.90 20.57
N GLY A 273 1.82 -20.05 20.13
CA GLY A 273 1.66 -19.23 18.92
C GLY A 273 0.84 -17.95 19.13
N VAL A 274 0.35 -17.67 20.35
CA VAL A 274 -0.29 -16.40 20.70
C VAL A 274 0.72 -15.48 21.36
N ASP A 275 0.92 -14.30 20.77
CA ASP A 275 1.70 -13.20 21.32
C ASP A 275 0.90 -11.89 21.26
N GLY A 276 1.49 -10.78 21.71
CA GLY A 276 0.80 -9.48 21.74
C GLY A 276 1.46 -8.43 20.84
N ARG A 277 0.63 -7.61 20.17
CA ARG A 277 1.06 -6.43 19.42
C ARG A 277 0.94 -5.14 20.23
N GLY A 278 2.06 -4.47 20.46
CA GLY A 278 2.13 -3.21 21.19
C GLY A 278 3.23 -2.29 20.68
N LEU A 279 3.32 -1.10 21.27
CA LEU A 279 4.36 -0.12 20.94
C LEU A 279 5.74 -0.60 21.39
N ARG A 280 6.73 -0.44 20.51
CA ARG A 280 8.14 -0.66 20.79
C ARG A 280 8.60 0.35 21.83
N ASN A 281 9.19 -0.16 22.91
CA ASN A 281 9.66 0.67 24.03
C ASN A 281 10.89 0.01 24.70
N ALA A 282 11.41 0.61 25.78
CA ALA A 282 12.58 0.10 26.47
C ALA A 282 12.35 -1.26 27.15
N THR A 283 11.10 -1.59 27.52
CA THR A 283 10.75 -2.93 28.03
C THR A 283 10.98 -4.01 26.98
N VAL A 284 10.59 -3.74 25.72
CA VAL A 284 10.86 -4.63 24.58
C VAL A 284 12.35 -4.71 24.28
N ALA A 285 13.06 -3.57 24.29
CA ALA A 285 14.50 -3.53 24.00
C ALA A 285 15.32 -4.34 25.02
N ASP A 286 15.00 -4.24 26.31
CA ASP A 286 15.62 -5.01 27.39
C ASP A 286 15.42 -6.53 27.19
N TYR A 287 14.23 -6.92 26.74
CA TYR A 287 13.89 -8.33 26.46
C TYR A 287 14.65 -8.87 25.24
N GLU A 288 14.64 -8.14 24.11
CA GLU A 288 15.37 -8.52 22.90
C GLU A 288 16.90 -8.55 23.10
N ALA A 289 17.44 -7.69 23.98
CA ALA A 289 18.84 -7.73 24.37
C ALA A 289 19.18 -9.01 25.14
N ALA A 290 18.33 -9.43 26.08
CA ALA A 290 18.52 -10.66 26.83
C ALA A 290 18.42 -11.91 25.93
N LEU A 291 17.50 -11.92 24.96
CA LEU A 291 17.39 -13.00 23.97
C LEU A 291 18.66 -13.16 23.12
N ARG A 292 19.32 -12.07 22.72
CA ARG A 292 20.57 -12.13 21.94
C ARG A 292 21.71 -12.81 22.68
N THR A 293 21.68 -12.79 24.01
CA THR A 293 22.71 -13.40 24.87
C THR A 293 22.35 -14.81 25.32
N HIS A 294 21.17 -15.34 24.98
CA HIS A 294 20.68 -16.62 25.47
C HIS A 294 20.18 -17.51 24.32
N SER A 295 20.94 -18.58 24.03
CA SER A 295 20.69 -19.48 22.89
C SER A 295 19.85 -20.72 23.25
N ALA A 296 19.38 -20.86 24.50
CA ALA A 296 18.66 -22.05 24.96
C ALA A 296 17.13 -21.82 25.03
N PRO A 297 16.30 -22.83 24.71
CA PRO A 297 14.86 -22.78 24.95
C PRO A 297 14.58 -22.71 26.46
N GLY A 298 13.86 -21.68 26.92
CA GLY A 298 13.53 -21.52 28.34
C GLY A 298 13.22 -20.08 28.75
N ALA A 299 13.17 -19.83 30.06
CA ALA A 299 12.92 -18.50 30.62
C ALA A 299 14.06 -17.53 30.29
N VAL A 300 13.73 -16.35 29.76
CA VAL A 300 14.72 -15.34 29.39
C VAL A 300 15.43 -14.81 30.64
N PRO A 301 16.77 -14.90 30.73
CA PRO A 301 17.51 -14.45 31.91
C PRO A 301 17.18 -13.00 32.29
N GLY A 302 17.13 -12.70 33.59
CA GLY A 302 16.85 -11.36 34.08
C GLY A 302 15.37 -10.94 34.06
N ALA A 303 14.44 -11.88 33.88
CA ALA A 303 12.99 -11.66 33.91
C ALA A 303 12.53 -10.85 35.14
N ALA A 304 12.87 -11.30 36.35
CA ALA A 304 12.49 -10.62 37.59
C ALA A 304 12.92 -9.14 37.63
N ALA A 305 14.11 -8.82 37.11
CA ALA A 305 14.59 -7.44 37.04
C ALA A 305 13.83 -6.60 36.01
N ARG A 306 13.47 -7.16 34.85
CA ARG A 306 12.62 -6.49 33.86
C ARG A 306 11.21 -6.26 34.38
N GLN A 307 10.62 -7.27 35.01
CA GLN A 307 9.30 -7.16 35.65
C GLN A 307 9.29 -6.06 36.73
N GLN A 308 10.34 -5.97 37.53
CA GLN A 308 10.48 -4.91 38.54
C GLN A 308 10.57 -3.52 37.90
N ARG A 309 11.40 -3.33 36.87
CA ARG A 309 11.47 -2.06 36.12
C ARG A 309 10.14 -1.68 35.47
N TYR A 310 9.40 -2.66 34.95
CA TYR A 310 8.07 -2.42 34.42
C TYR A 310 7.09 -1.94 35.50
N LYS A 311 7.09 -2.56 36.69
CA LYS A 311 6.24 -2.11 37.82
C LYS A 311 6.57 -0.67 38.23
N GLU A 312 7.85 -0.33 38.31
CA GLU A 312 8.31 1.04 38.60
C GLU A 312 7.84 2.03 37.53
N ALA A 313 7.97 1.67 36.25
CA ALA A 313 7.49 2.47 35.13
C ALA A 313 5.98 2.73 35.18
N VAL A 314 5.18 1.73 35.57
CA VAL A 314 3.73 1.90 35.74
C VAL A 314 3.41 2.88 36.85
N ILE A 315 4.10 2.79 38.00
CA ILE A 315 3.90 3.71 39.14
C ILE A 315 4.29 5.15 38.77
N GLN A 316 5.37 5.31 38.00
CA GLN A 316 5.89 6.62 37.61
C GLN A 316 5.21 7.23 36.38
N GLY A 317 4.41 6.46 35.65
CA GLY A 317 3.87 6.88 34.36
C GLY A 317 4.95 7.05 33.28
N ASP A 318 6.03 6.26 33.35
CA ASP A 318 7.16 6.33 32.43
C ASP A 318 6.74 5.86 31.03
N THR A 319 6.62 6.83 30.11
CA THR A 319 6.20 6.57 28.73
C THR A 319 7.19 5.74 27.93
N ASP A 320 8.46 5.66 28.36
CA ASP A 320 9.51 4.93 27.64
C ASP A 320 9.48 3.43 27.95
N ARG A 321 8.77 3.01 29.01
CA ARG A 321 8.70 1.62 29.47
C ARG A 321 7.29 1.07 29.62
N ILE A 322 6.29 1.93 29.78
CA ILE A 322 4.91 1.51 29.97
C ILE A 322 4.42 0.74 28.74
N ILE A 323 3.83 -0.43 29.01
CA ILE A 323 3.28 -1.27 27.94
C ILE A 323 2.01 -0.62 27.42
N THR A 324 2.01 -0.38 26.11
CA THR A 324 0.91 0.25 25.40
C THR A 324 0.55 -0.64 24.23
N TRP A 325 -0.56 -1.37 24.34
CA TRP A 325 -1.06 -2.22 23.27
C TRP A 325 -1.67 -1.36 22.17
N ALA A 326 -1.29 -1.59 20.92
CA ALA A 326 -1.80 -0.82 19.80
C ALA A 326 -1.60 -1.60 18.50
N GLY A 327 -2.59 -1.56 17.62
CA GLY A 327 -2.51 -2.13 16.28
C GLY A 327 -1.78 -1.23 15.30
N THR A 328 -1.47 -1.74 14.11
CA THR A 328 -0.70 -0.98 13.09
C THR A 328 -1.41 0.29 12.62
N GLY A 329 -2.72 0.40 12.80
CA GLY A 329 -3.51 1.61 12.51
C GLY A 329 -3.28 2.78 13.47
N VAL A 330 -2.42 2.64 14.48
CA VAL A 330 -2.18 3.67 15.51
C VAL A 330 -1.80 5.03 14.94
N GLY A 331 -1.05 5.04 13.82
CA GLY A 331 -0.67 6.26 13.11
C GLY A 331 -1.82 7.05 12.48
N GLN A 332 -3.08 6.60 12.61
CA GLN A 332 -4.28 7.33 12.19
C GLN A 332 -5.03 7.97 13.37
N VAL A 333 -4.49 7.86 14.59
CA VAL A 333 -5.13 8.33 15.83
C VAL A 333 -4.32 9.48 16.41
N HIS A 334 -4.77 10.71 16.16
CA HIS A 334 -3.99 11.92 16.41
C HIS A 334 -4.51 12.83 17.53
N ALA A 335 -5.69 12.53 18.08
CA ALA A 335 -6.30 13.36 19.11
C ALA A 335 -6.99 12.53 20.17
N LEU A 336 -7.02 13.07 21.39
CA LEU A 336 -7.88 12.62 22.46
C LEU A 336 -9.34 13.02 22.13
N SER A 337 -10.30 12.12 22.32
CA SER A 337 -11.72 12.41 22.05
C SER A 337 -12.63 11.74 23.08
N SER A 338 -13.92 12.07 23.09
CA SER A 338 -14.89 11.16 23.72
C SER A 338 -15.08 9.90 22.86
N ALA A 339 -15.57 8.82 23.47
CA ALA A 339 -15.95 7.62 22.73
C ALA A 339 -17.11 7.88 21.77
N ALA A 340 -18.04 8.78 22.13
CA ALA A 340 -19.13 9.19 21.26
C ALA A 340 -18.63 9.89 20.00
N ASP A 341 -17.73 10.87 20.14
CA ASP A 341 -17.13 11.57 18.99
C ASP A 341 -16.32 10.60 18.11
N ALA A 342 -15.65 9.63 18.73
CA ALA A 342 -14.93 8.60 17.97
C ALA A 342 -15.88 7.71 17.15
N VAL A 343 -17.04 7.31 17.70
CA VAL A 343 -18.08 6.59 16.96
C VAL A 343 -18.64 7.47 15.85
N ASP A 344 -19.02 8.70 16.14
CA ASP A 344 -19.60 9.63 15.16
C ASP A 344 -18.62 9.91 14.02
N ALA A 345 -17.34 10.12 14.30
CA ALA A 345 -16.33 10.33 13.26
C ALA A 345 -16.13 9.10 12.36
N VAL A 346 -16.26 7.89 12.91
CA VAL A 346 -16.22 6.66 12.09
C VAL A 346 -17.51 6.51 11.29
N ALA A 347 -18.67 6.76 11.91
CA ALA A 347 -20.00 6.64 11.29
C ALA A 347 -20.25 7.70 10.20
N GLN A 348 -19.78 8.92 10.37
CA GLN A 348 -19.94 10.01 9.39
C GLN A 348 -19.36 9.64 8.03
N ALA A 349 -18.16 9.05 8.02
CA ALA A 349 -17.53 8.58 6.81
C ALA A 349 -18.23 7.36 6.17
N LEU A 350 -19.11 6.66 6.91
CA LEU A 350 -19.96 5.61 6.34
C LEU A 350 -21.21 6.18 5.63
N VAL A 351 -21.71 7.33 6.10
CA VAL A 351 -22.94 7.98 5.55
C VAL A 351 -22.61 8.99 4.45
N ALA A 352 -21.44 9.64 4.49
CA ALA A 352 -21.03 10.60 3.46
C ALA A 352 -20.88 9.98 2.04
N ASP A 353 -20.85 8.65 1.93
CA ASP A 353 -20.89 7.92 0.66
C ASP A 353 -22.32 7.70 0.12
N GLU A 354 -23.39 7.94 0.90
CA GLU A 354 -24.78 7.93 0.39
C GLU A 354 -25.15 9.23 -0.37
N GLU A 355 -24.48 10.36 -0.09
CA GLU A 355 -24.74 11.67 -0.73
C GLU A 355 -23.80 12.01 -1.90
N ILE A 356 -22.92 11.11 -2.31
CA ILE A 356 -22.30 11.22 -3.64
C ILE A 356 -23.31 10.72 -4.67
N GLU A 357 -24.03 11.67 -5.29
CA GLU A 357 -24.85 11.46 -6.49
C GLU A 357 -24.14 10.51 -7.48
N PHE A 358 -24.55 9.25 -7.48
CA PHE A 358 -24.54 8.42 -8.67
C PHE A 358 -25.47 9.11 -9.67
N GLY A 359 -24.87 9.82 -10.65
CA GLY A 359 -25.59 10.50 -11.71
C GLY A 359 -26.63 9.60 -12.38
N SER A 360 -27.90 9.95 -12.16
CA SER A 360 -29.15 9.54 -12.79
C SER A 360 -29.14 8.38 -13.79
N LEU A 361 -29.74 7.26 -13.40
CA LEU A 361 -30.65 6.43 -14.21
C LEU A 361 -31.67 5.88 -13.20
N GLY A 362 -32.72 6.60 -12.81
CA GLY A 362 -33.75 7.11 -13.71
C GLY A 362 -34.70 5.97 -14.05
N ASP A 363 -35.61 5.67 -13.11
CA ASP A 363 -36.92 5.04 -13.32
C ASP A 363 -37.06 4.05 -14.47
N ARG A 364 -37.11 2.75 -14.12
CA ARG A 364 -38.13 1.80 -14.61
C ARG A 364 -38.02 0.49 -13.83
N ALA A 365 -38.87 0.35 -12.83
CA ALA A 365 -39.31 -0.95 -12.34
C ALA A 365 -40.08 -1.67 -13.48
N GLY A 366 -39.79 -2.95 -13.70
CA GLY A 366 -40.51 -3.78 -14.66
C GLY A 366 -39.87 -5.13 -14.94
N THR A 367 -40.04 -6.08 -14.01
CA THR A 367 -40.24 -7.54 -14.23
C THR A 367 -39.39 -8.30 -15.26
N SER A 368 -38.60 -9.29 -14.83
CA SER A 368 -38.88 -10.73 -15.02
C SER A 368 -37.73 -11.61 -14.52
N GLU A 369 -38.05 -12.84 -14.09
CA GLU A 369 -37.19 -13.86 -13.47
C GLU A 369 -36.07 -14.45 -14.37
N LEU A 370 -35.55 -13.70 -15.34
CA LEU A 370 -34.49 -14.15 -16.27
C LEU A 370 -33.07 -13.69 -15.87
N GLU A 371 -32.93 -12.86 -14.82
CA GLU A 371 -31.62 -12.33 -14.39
C GLU A 371 -30.96 -13.11 -13.25
N ALA A 372 -31.61 -14.13 -12.67
CA ALA A 372 -31.02 -14.93 -11.60
C ALA A 372 -29.82 -15.78 -12.07
N ASP A 373 -29.85 -16.26 -13.32
CA ASP A 373 -28.76 -17.09 -13.88
C ASP A 373 -27.58 -16.26 -14.41
N ALA A 374 -27.80 -14.99 -14.77
CA ALA A 374 -26.75 -14.09 -15.25
C ALA A 374 -25.89 -13.49 -14.12
N VAL A 375 -26.39 -13.52 -12.88
CA VAL A 375 -25.67 -13.05 -11.68
C VAL A 375 -24.68 -14.11 -11.18
N GLN A 376 -24.96 -15.40 -11.35
CA GLN A 376 -24.08 -16.50 -10.96
C GLN A 376 -22.77 -16.52 -11.78
N GLU A 377 -22.82 -16.12 -13.06
CA GLU A 377 -21.66 -16.14 -13.97
C GLU A 377 -20.77 -14.88 -13.85
N ARG A 378 -21.32 -13.76 -13.36
CA ARG A 378 -20.56 -12.52 -13.08
C ARG A 378 -19.74 -12.56 -11.79
N LEU A 379 -20.01 -13.51 -10.89
CA LEU A 379 -19.28 -13.65 -9.61
C LEU A 379 -17.93 -14.38 -9.75
N LEU A 380 -17.61 -14.92 -10.93
CA LEU A 380 -16.33 -15.58 -11.22
C LEU A 380 -15.31 -14.68 -11.95
N GLY A 381 -15.62 -13.41 -12.19
CA GLY A 381 -14.74 -12.44 -12.87
C GLY A 381 -14.26 -11.33 -11.93
N GLU A 382 -12.93 -11.20 -11.83
CA GLU A 382 -12.13 -10.32 -10.97
C GLU A 382 -12.70 -8.91 -10.63
N GLY A 383 -12.69 -8.59 -9.33
CA GLY A 383 -13.09 -7.29 -8.78
C GLY A 383 -12.04 -6.16 -8.92
N PRO A 384 -12.45 -4.88 -8.84
CA PRO A 384 -11.66 -3.73 -9.27
C PRO A 384 -10.73 -3.18 -8.17
N GLY A 385 -9.49 -2.84 -8.54
CA GLY A 385 -8.42 -2.41 -7.63
C GLY A 385 -8.53 -0.97 -7.09
N THR A 386 -8.04 -0.79 -5.86
CA THR A 386 -7.84 0.48 -5.14
C THR A 386 -6.43 0.55 -4.50
N PRO A 387 -5.94 1.75 -4.10
CA PRO A 387 -4.54 2.16 -4.27
C PRO A 387 -3.53 1.71 -3.23
N THR A 388 -2.31 1.46 -3.69
CA THR A 388 -1.16 1.10 -2.86
C THR A 388 -0.39 2.33 -2.32
N SER A 389 -0.30 2.41 -1.00
CA SER A 389 0.76 3.15 -0.27
C SER A 389 2.02 2.26 -0.20
N GLU A 390 3.19 2.82 -0.52
CA GLU A 390 4.44 2.09 -0.75
C GLU A 390 5.08 1.57 0.56
N ALA A 391 5.19 0.24 0.68
CA ALA A 391 6.02 -0.45 1.69
C ALA A 391 7.53 -0.43 1.32
N PRO A 392 8.46 -0.70 2.26
CA PRO A 392 9.90 -0.53 2.04
C PRO A 392 10.43 -1.55 1.01
N GLN A 393 10.93 -1.05 -0.12
CA GLN A 393 11.46 -1.87 -1.21
C GLN A 393 12.80 -2.54 -0.84
N HIS A 394 12.87 -3.87 -0.97
CA HIS A 394 14.13 -4.61 -1.03
C HIS A 394 14.90 -4.23 -2.31
N TYR A 395 15.92 -3.39 -2.19
CA TYR A 395 16.77 -2.91 -3.31
C TYR A 395 17.55 -4.00 -4.07
N GLY A 396 17.56 -5.25 -3.60
CA GLY A 396 18.06 -6.39 -4.39
C GLY A 396 17.20 -6.73 -5.62
N SER A 397 15.97 -6.20 -5.72
CA SER A 397 14.98 -6.56 -6.75
C SER A 397 14.87 -5.62 -7.95
N ALA A 398 15.53 -4.45 -7.95
CA ALA A 398 15.37 -3.42 -8.98
C ALA A 398 16.31 -3.56 -10.20
N VAL A 399 17.41 -4.32 -10.07
CA VAL A 399 18.44 -4.45 -11.12
C VAL A 399 17.92 -5.20 -12.34
N ALA A 400 17.20 -6.30 -12.13
CA ALA A 400 16.63 -7.10 -13.21
C ALA A 400 15.67 -6.30 -14.11
N PRO A 401 14.66 -5.57 -13.57
CA PRO A 401 13.80 -4.71 -14.38
C PRO A 401 14.56 -3.68 -15.23
N VAL A 402 15.59 -3.05 -14.65
CA VAL A 402 16.42 -2.04 -15.34
C VAL A 402 17.21 -2.66 -16.50
N LEU A 403 17.89 -3.79 -16.26
CA LEU A 403 18.65 -4.49 -17.30
C LEU A 403 17.74 -5.01 -18.42
N SER A 404 16.60 -5.60 -18.07
CA SER A 404 15.61 -6.07 -19.04
C SER A 404 15.08 -4.93 -19.92
N TYR A 405 14.80 -3.76 -19.34
CA TYR A 405 14.42 -2.57 -20.10
C TYR A 405 15.53 -2.10 -21.04
N CYS A 406 16.79 -2.02 -20.58
CA CYS A 406 17.92 -1.63 -21.41
C CYS A 406 18.07 -2.56 -22.62
N MET A 407 18.04 -3.88 -22.40
CA MET A 407 18.13 -4.87 -23.48
C MET A 407 16.96 -4.74 -24.46
N ALA A 408 15.72 -4.64 -23.97
CA ALA A 408 14.54 -4.48 -24.82
C ALA A 408 14.60 -3.20 -25.67
N SER A 409 15.07 -2.10 -25.08
CA SER A 409 15.20 -0.81 -25.76
C SER A 409 16.33 -0.79 -26.80
N ILE A 410 17.48 -1.42 -26.53
CA ILE A 410 18.55 -1.59 -27.52
C ILE A 410 18.05 -2.44 -28.69
N SER A 411 17.44 -3.60 -28.39
CA SER A 411 16.87 -4.49 -29.40
C SER A 411 15.83 -3.78 -30.26
N MET A 412 14.89 -3.04 -29.65
CA MET A 412 13.86 -2.31 -30.40
C MET A 412 14.46 -1.23 -31.30
N THR A 413 15.54 -0.57 -30.88
CA THR A 413 16.23 0.42 -31.72
C THR A 413 16.84 -0.21 -32.96
N VAL A 414 17.46 -1.39 -32.82
CA VAL A 414 18.01 -2.17 -33.93
C VAL A 414 16.89 -2.64 -34.86
N ILE A 415 15.84 -3.24 -34.30
CA ILE A 415 14.66 -3.71 -35.04
C ILE A 415 14.03 -2.57 -35.85
N ASN A 416 13.79 -1.41 -35.24
CA ASN A 416 13.24 -0.25 -35.93
C ASN A 416 14.19 0.25 -37.03
N LYS A 417 15.51 0.26 -36.78
CA LYS A 417 16.49 0.59 -37.80
C LYS A 417 16.49 -0.38 -38.99
N PHE A 418 16.00 -1.61 -38.88
CA PHE A 418 15.87 -2.51 -40.03
C PHE A 418 14.45 -2.53 -40.62
N THR A 419 13.46 -2.04 -39.89
CA THR A 419 12.04 -2.10 -40.28
C THR A 419 11.53 -0.79 -40.89
N VAL A 420 11.96 0.37 -40.36
CA VAL A 420 11.44 1.72 -40.70
C VAL A 420 12.51 2.70 -41.21
N SER A 421 13.65 2.21 -41.68
CA SER A 421 14.82 3.05 -42.07
C SER A 421 14.91 3.42 -43.55
N GLY A 422 13.87 3.18 -44.35
CA GLY A 422 13.85 3.60 -45.74
C GLY A 422 13.87 5.14 -45.88
N ALA A 423 14.69 5.66 -46.79
CA ALA A 423 14.66 7.08 -47.15
C ALA A 423 13.25 7.46 -47.67
N GLY A 424 12.54 8.33 -46.94
CA GLY A 424 11.17 8.76 -47.28
C GLY A 424 10.04 7.97 -46.59
N PHE A 425 10.34 7.13 -45.59
CA PHE A 425 9.30 6.52 -44.77
C PHE A 425 8.57 7.59 -43.94
N THR A 426 7.24 7.62 -44.04
CA THR A 426 6.37 8.70 -43.57
C THR A 426 5.13 8.20 -42.83
N MET A 427 4.79 6.91 -42.93
CA MET A 427 3.62 6.30 -42.27
C MET A 427 3.98 5.64 -40.92
N ASN A 428 4.56 6.43 -40.01
CA ASN A 428 5.06 5.96 -38.71
C ASN A 428 3.95 5.52 -37.74
N LEU A 429 2.81 6.23 -37.74
CA LEU A 429 1.65 5.91 -36.90
C LEU A 429 0.98 4.62 -37.37
N LEU A 430 0.93 4.38 -38.69
CA LEU A 430 0.47 3.11 -39.26
C LEU A 430 1.35 1.93 -38.85
N VAL A 431 2.69 2.09 -38.87
CA VAL A 431 3.58 1.01 -38.40
C VAL A 431 3.37 0.73 -36.93
N LEU A 432 3.26 1.78 -36.10
CA LEU A 432 3.01 1.62 -34.67
C LEU A 432 1.65 0.97 -34.40
N LEU A 433 0.62 1.32 -35.18
CA LEU A 433 -0.69 0.66 -35.15
C LEU A 433 -0.56 -0.85 -35.40
N CYS A 434 0.16 -1.23 -36.46
CA CYS A 434 0.43 -2.63 -36.79
C CYS A 434 1.23 -3.34 -35.69
N GLN A 435 2.24 -2.69 -35.11
CA GLN A 435 3.04 -3.23 -34.00
C GLN A 435 2.18 -3.48 -32.76
N CYS A 436 1.31 -2.53 -32.38
CA CYS A 436 0.37 -2.71 -31.27
C CYS A 436 -0.63 -3.84 -31.55
N ALA A 437 -1.18 -3.92 -32.77
CA ALA A 437 -2.12 -4.98 -33.15
C ALA A 437 -1.47 -6.37 -33.07
N VAL A 438 -0.28 -6.54 -33.65
CA VAL A 438 0.48 -7.80 -33.60
C VAL A 438 0.86 -8.13 -32.15
N GLY A 439 1.29 -7.13 -31.37
CA GLY A 439 1.63 -7.32 -29.97
C GLY A 439 0.45 -7.84 -29.14
N ILE A 440 -0.75 -7.30 -29.34
CA ILE A 440 -1.96 -7.77 -28.68
C ILE A 440 -2.35 -9.18 -29.12
N LEU A 441 -2.26 -9.50 -30.41
CA LEU A 441 -2.52 -10.85 -30.91
C LEU A 441 -1.59 -11.88 -30.26
N MET A 442 -0.30 -11.56 -30.13
CA MET A 442 0.67 -12.43 -29.47
C MET A 442 0.36 -12.64 -27.99
N VAL A 443 0.02 -11.55 -27.29
CA VAL A 443 -0.33 -11.60 -25.86
C VAL A 443 -1.61 -12.42 -25.66
N TYR A 444 -2.62 -12.25 -26.52
CA TYR A 444 -3.85 -13.04 -26.45
C TYR A 444 -3.61 -14.53 -26.75
N ALA A 445 -2.76 -14.84 -27.74
CA ALA A 445 -2.34 -16.21 -28.01
C ALA A 445 -1.62 -16.82 -26.79
N ALA A 446 -0.75 -16.07 -26.11
CA ALA A 446 -0.10 -16.52 -24.89
C ALA A 446 -1.08 -16.71 -23.71
N LYS A 447 -2.14 -15.89 -23.60
CA LYS A 447 -3.24 -16.08 -22.63
C LYS A 447 -3.97 -17.39 -22.91
N MET A 448 -4.33 -17.65 -24.17
CA MET A 448 -5.01 -18.89 -24.58
C MET A 448 -4.18 -20.14 -24.32
N LEU A 449 -2.86 -20.05 -24.46
CA LEU A 449 -1.94 -21.16 -24.17
C LEU A 449 -1.63 -21.31 -22.67
N GLY A 450 -2.17 -20.44 -21.80
CA GLY A 450 -1.96 -20.50 -20.35
C GLY A 450 -0.58 -20.03 -19.88
N TYR A 451 0.23 -19.41 -20.76
CA TYR A 451 1.57 -18.91 -20.40
C TYR A 451 1.55 -17.60 -19.63
N ILE A 452 0.49 -16.80 -19.77
CA ILE A 452 0.34 -15.52 -19.08
C ILE A 452 -1.06 -15.39 -18.48
N GLN A 453 -1.12 -14.78 -17.31
CA GLN A 453 -2.37 -14.38 -16.67
C GLN A 453 -2.61 -12.89 -16.95
N LEU A 454 -3.76 -12.59 -17.52
CA LEU A 454 -4.21 -11.25 -17.87
C LEU A 454 -5.59 -11.04 -17.29
N ARG A 455 -5.75 -9.92 -16.60
CA ARG A 455 -7.05 -9.51 -16.09
C ARG A 455 -8.06 -9.38 -17.22
N ASP A 456 -9.32 -9.62 -16.91
CA ASP A 456 -10.37 -9.42 -17.89
C ASP A 456 -10.57 -7.92 -18.19
N LEU A 457 -11.06 -7.65 -19.41
CA LEU A 457 -11.26 -6.29 -19.88
C LEU A 457 -12.38 -5.62 -19.08
N ASN A 458 -12.02 -4.65 -18.25
CA ASN A 458 -12.97 -3.89 -17.45
C ASN A 458 -13.17 -2.50 -18.06
N MET A 459 -14.41 -2.11 -18.37
CA MET A 459 -14.72 -0.82 -18.97
C MET A 459 -14.31 0.37 -18.08
N ARG A 460 -14.31 0.21 -16.75
CA ARG A 460 -13.82 1.21 -15.80
C ARG A 460 -12.32 1.45 -15.99
N ASP A 461 -11.55 0.38 -16.11
CA ASP A 461 -10.12 0.45 -16.33
C ASP A 461 -9.80 0.95 -17.73
N VAL A 462 -10.56 0.52 -18.75
CA VAL A 462 -10.45 1.06 -20.12
C VAL A 462 -10.62 2.58 -20.12
N LYS A 463 -11.69 3.10 -19.52
CA LYS A 463 -11.95 4.55 -19.45
C LYS A 463 -10.86 5.29 -18.67
N ALA A 464 -10.38 4.72 -17.57
CA ALA A 464 -9.36 5.35 -16.75
C ALA A 464 -7.95 5.29 -17.37
N TRP A 465 -7.69 4.28 -18.21
CA TRP A 465 -6.39 4.07 -18.87
C TRP A 465 -6.32 4.70 -20.26
N PHE A 466 -7.45 4.93 -20.92
CA PHE A 466 -7.51 5.57 -22.24
C PHE A 466 -6.77 6.92 -22.33
N PRO A 467 -6.83 7.82 -21.32
CA PRO A 467 -6.03 9.04 -21.32
C PRO A 467 -4.52 8.74 -21.34
N ILE A 468 -4.05 7.70 -20.63
CA ILE A 468 -2.64 7.32 -20.58
C ILE A 468 -2.16 6.84 -21.95
N SER A 469 -2.93 5.96 -22.59
CA SER A 469 -2.63 5.46 -23.93
C SER A 469 -2.69 6.58 -24.98
N THR A 470 -3.63 7.51 -24.85
CA THR A 470 -3.68 8.70 -25.71
C THR A 470 -2.42 9.56 -25.52
N MET A 471 -2.00 9.80 -24.27
CA MET A 471 -0.77 10.53 -23.99
C MET A 471 0.47 9.82 -24.56
N LEU A 472 0.54 8.49 -24.49
CA LEU A 472 1.62 7.71 -25.11
C LEU A 472 1.74 7.99 -26.60
N VAL A 473 0.62 7.95 -27.34
CA VAL A 473 0.61 8.26 -28.78
C VAL A 473 1.03 9.71 -29.02
N PHE A 474 0.55 10.65 -28.19
CA PHE A 474 0.95 12.06 -28.27
C PHE A 474 2.44 12.27 -27.97
N VAL A 475 3.06 11.54 -27.03
CA VAL A 475 4.51 11.59 -26.77
C VAL A 475 5.26 11.19 -28.03
N ILE A 476 4.85 10.11 -28.69
CA ILE A 476 5.50 9.60 -29.90
C ILE A 476 5.34 10.59 -31.04
N TRP A 477 4.13 11.13 -31.25
CA TRP A 477 3.84 12.09 -32.30
C TRP A 477 4.57 13.43 -32.10
N THR A 478 4.45 14.04 -30.92
CA THR A 478 5.14 15.31 -30.61
C THR A 478 6.66 15.16 -30.61
N GLY A 479 7.18 14.01 -30.16
CA GLY A 479 8.60 13.68 -30.28
C GLY A 479 9.07 13.56 -31.73
N SER A 480 8.29 12.89 -32.59
CA SER A 480 8.56 12.82 -34.03
C SER A 480 8.52 14.20 -34.69
N LYS A 481 7.54 15.04 -34.34
CA LYS A 481 7.45 16.42 -34.82
C LYS A 481 8.62 17.30 -34.36
N ALA A 482 9.05 17.17 -33.11
CA ALA A 482 10.25 17.87 -32.63
C ALA A 482 11.48 17.47 -33.46
N LEU A 483 11.69 16.19 -33.71
CA LEU A 483 12.81 15.67 -34.51
C LEU A 483 12.75 16.07 -36.01
N GLN A 484 11.59 16.50 -36.53
CA GLN A 484 11.49 17.06 -37.89
C GLN A 484 12.12 18.46 -38.01
N PHE A 485 12.17 19.21 -36.91
CA PHE A 485 12.59 20.62 -36.90
C PHE A 485 13.77 20.89 -35.96
N MET A 486 14.28 19.86 -35.27
CA MET A 486 15.35 19.96 -34.29
C MET A 486 16.33 18.80 -34.45
N ASP A 487 17.62 19.12 -34.37
CA ASP A 487 18.67 18.12 -34.45
C ASP A 487 18.62 17.17 -33.24
N ILE A 488 18.97 15.90 -33.49
CA ILE A 488 18.99 14.84 -32.48
C ILE A 488 19.78 15.21 -31.21
N PRO A 489 20.95 15.88 -31.28
CA PRO A 489 21.69 16.32 -30.09
C PRO A 489 20.92 17.33 -29.24
N ILE A 490 20.30 18.34 -29.86
CA ILE A 490 19.48 19.35 -29.16
C ILE A 490 18.23 18.70 -28.57
N TYR A 491 17.57 17.82 -29.33
CA TYR A 491 16.45 17.01 -28.83
C TYR A 491 16.84 16.20 -27.58
N THR A 492 18.07 15.66 -27.54
CA THR A 492 18.57 14.88 -26.41
C THR A 492 18.79 15.74 -25.17
N ILE A 493 19.25 16.98 -25.32
CA ILE A 493 19.36 17.95 -24.20
C ILE A 493 18.00 18.15 -23.53
N PHE A 494 16.97 18.47 -24.31
CA PHE A 494 15.62 18.70 -23.76
C PHE A 494 15.00 17.43 -23.16
N LYS A 495 15.26 16.25 -23.74
CA LYS A 495 14.85 14.99 -23.11
C LYS A 495 15.53 14.77 -21.77
N ASN A 496 16.79 15.14 -21.61
CA ASN A 496 17.48 15.03 -20.32
C ASN A 496 16.98 16.06 -19.31
N LEU A 497 16.60 17.27 -19.75
CA LEU A 497 15.91 18.25 -18.91
C LEU A 497 14.54 17.74 -18.42
N THR A 498 13.88 16.88 -19.20
CA THR A 498 12.60 16.25 -18.79
C THR A 498 12.75 15.39 -17.54
N ILE A 499 13.94 14.81 -17.27
CA ILE A 499 14.22 14.03 -16.06
C ILE A 499 14.03 14.90 -14.82
N ILE A 500 14.48 16.17 -14.87
CA ILE A 500 14.32 17.12 -13.77
C ILE A 500 12.84 17.42 -13.54
N LEU A 501 12.08 17.67 -14.61
CA LEU A 501 10.64 17.90 -14.53
C LEU A 501 9.91 16.70 -13.91
N ILE A 502 10.26 15.48 -14.31
CA ILE A 502 9.68 14.25 -13.76
C ILE A 502 10.03 14.10 -12.28
N ALA A 503 11.28 14.37 -11.89
CA ALA A 503 11.70 14.27 -10.50
C ALA A 503 10.92 15.23 -9.59
N TYR A 504 10.72 16.49 -10.00
CA TYR A 504 9.89 17.43 -9.25
C TYR A 504 8.40 17.09 -9.30
N GLY A 505 7.91 16.56 -10.43
CA GLY A 505 6.55 16.03 -10.51
C GLY A 505 6.31 14.86 -9.55
N GLU A 506 7.32 14.00 -9.33
CA GLU A 506 7.25 12.94 -8.32
C GLU A 506 7.20 13.48 -6.90
N VAL A 507 7.95 14.55 -6.60
CA VAL A 507 7.87 15.24 -5.30
C VAL A 507 6.45 15.74 -5.05
N LEU A 508 5.82 16.37 -6.05
CA LEU A 508 4.48 16.94 -5.94
C LEU A 508 3.37 15.88 -5.80
N TRP A 509 3.54 14.69 -6.39
CA TRP A 509 2.46 13.68 -6.47
C TRP A 509 2.63 12.48 -5.53
N PHE A 510 3.83 12.29 -4.95
CA PHE A 510 4.15 11.14 -4.11
C PHE A 510 4.92 11.51 -2.82
N ASP A 511 4.94 12.79 -2.42
CA ASP A 511 5.58 13.30 -1.19
C ASP A 511 7.05 12.86 -0.99
N GLY A 512 7.79 12.74 -2.11
CA GLY A 512 9.21 12.40 -2.11
C GLY A 512 10.14 13.61 -1.90
N HIS A 513 11.45 13.37 -1.76
CA HIS A 513 12.47 14.43 -1.76
C HIS A 513 13.66 14.09 -2.67
N ILE A 514 14.21 15.12 -3.32
CA ILE A 514 15.39 14.99 -4.20
C ILE A 514 16.63 15.31 -3.37
N THR A 515 17.54 14.35 -3.20
CA THR A 515 18.82 14.62 -2.51
C THR A 515 19.79 15.35 -3.43
N ARG A 516 20.75 16.06 -2.82
CA ARG A 516 21.79 16.80 -3.56
C ARG A 516 22.54 15.92 -4.56
N LEU A 517 22.90 14.69 -4.19
CA LEU A 517 23.60 13.74 -5.08
C LEU A 517 22.74 13.35 -6.29
N VAL A 518 21.45 13.09 -6.07
CA VAL A 518 20.51 12.77 -7.15
C VAL A 518 20.33 13.99 -8.07
N PHE A 519 20.21 15.20 -7.52
CA PHE A 519 20.13 16.42 -8.32
C PHE A 519 21.40 16.69 -9.14
N ILE A 520 22.59 16.52 -8.55
CA ILE A 520 23.88 16.64 -9.26
C ILE A 520 23.95 15.68 -10.44
N SER A 521 23.44 14.46 -10.29
CA SER A 521 23.41 13.50 -11.40
C SER A 521 22.56 13.99 -12.59
N PHE A 522 21.46 14.71 -12.33
CA PHE A 522 20.64 15.27 -13.40
C PHE A 522 21.38 16.40 -14.12
N LEU A 523 22.08 17.26 -13.38
CA LEU A 523 22.91 18.32 -13.97
C LEU A 523 24.05 17.73 -14.82
N LEU A 524 24.70 16.67 -14.34
CA LEU A 524 25.72 15.96 -15.11
C LEU A 524 25.14 15.31 -16.37
N MET A 525 23.93 14.75 -16.30
CA MET A 525 23.25 14.15 -17.45
C MET A 525 22.88 15.20 -18.51
N VAL A 526 22.46 16.39 -18.08
CA VAL A 526 22.22 17.53 -18.97
C VAL A 526 23.54 18.03 -19.57
N LEU A 527 24.57 18.22 -18.74
CA LEU A 527 25.92 18.62 -19.16
C LEU A 527 26.51 17.66 -20.21
N SER A 528 26.35 16.35 -20.01
CA SER A 528 26.76 15.31 -20.96
C SER A 528 26.17 15.56 -22.35
N SER A 529 24.88 15.89 -22.44
CA SER A 529 24.21 16.14 -23.73
C SER A 529 24.61 17.48 -24.33
N PHE A 530 24.83 18.52 -23.53
CA PHE A 530 25.36 19.80 -24.00
C PHE A 530 26.77 19.67 -24.59
N VAL A 531 27.67 18.96 -23.90
CA VAL A 531 29.03 18.72 -24.37
C VAL A 531 29.03 17.86 -25.64
N ALA A 532 28.19 16.82 -25.69
CA ALA A 532 28.06 15.98 -26.88
C ALA A 532 27.49 16.75 -28.09
N ALA A 533 26.61 17.72 -27.86
CA ALA A 533 26.02 18.58 -28.90
C ALA A 533 26.88 19.81 -29.24
N TRP A 534 27.94 20.09 -28.47
CA TRP A 534 28.75 21.31 -28.63
C TRP A 534 29.31 21.51 -30.04
N PRO A 535 29.83 20.46 -30.73
CA PRO A 535 30.29 20.59 -32.11
C PRO A 535 29.18 21.02 -33.07
N ASP A 536 27.95 20.53 -32.86
CA ASP A 536 26.79 20.83 -33.71
C ASP A 536 26.21 22.23 -33.43
N ILE A 537 26.42 22.77 -32.22
CA ILE A 537 25.96 24.10 -31.81
C ILE A 537 26.93 25.22 -32.24
N VAL A 538 28.24 24.97 -32.14
CA VAL A 538 29.29 25.99 -32.36
C VAL A 538 29.96 25.86 -33.72
N GLY A 539 30.03 24.64 -34.28
CA GLY A 539 30.59 24.38 -35.60
C GLY A 539 29.60 24.71 -36.70
N GLY A 540 29.47 25.99 -37.04
CA GLY A 540 28.71 26.47 -38.22
C GLY A 540 29.28 26.07 -39.59
N GLU A 541 30.12 25.03 -39.67
CA GLU A 541 30.50 24.41 -40.94
C GLU A 541 29.80 23.05 -41.04
N PRO A 542 29.07 22.78 -42.13
CA PRO A 542 28.40 21.50 -42.32
C PRO A 542 29.46 20.41 -42.45
N ALA A 543 29.75 19.73 -41.35
CA ALA A 543 30.69 18.62 -41.33
C ALA A 543 30.33 17.65 -42.45
N ALA A 544 31.28 17.46 -43.38
CA ALA A 544 31.23 16.45 -44.41
C ALA A 544 31.17 15.06 -43.77
N VAL A 545 29.96 14.60 -43.44
CA VAL A 545 29.66 13.27 -42.94
C VAL A 545 28.48 12.72 -43.73
N VAL A 546 28.81 11.75 -44.59
CA VAL A 546 27.96 10.76 -45.25
C VAL A 546 26.66 11.31 -45.90
N PRO A 547 26.59 11.40 -47.25
CA PRO A 547 25.44 11.95 -47.98
C PRO A 547 24.11 11.23 -47.67
N HIS A 548 24.12 10.04 -47.05
CA HIS A 548 22.91 9.29 -46.73
C HIS A 548 22.12 9.84 -45.52
N ALA A 549 22.79 10.38 -44.49
CA ALA A 549 22.10 10.85 -43.28
C ALA A 549 21.42 12.21 -43.48
N ARG A 550 22.11 13.12 -44.18
CA ARG A 550 21.54 14.41 -44.58
C ARG A 550 20.50 14.23 -45.68
N ALA A 551 20.66 13.30 -46.63
CA ALA A 551 19.60 12.99 -47.60
C ALA A 551 18.36 12.39 -46.93
N LEU A 552 18.48 11.59 -45.86
CA LEU A 552 17.32 11.12 -45.10
C LEU A 552 16.60 12.28 -44.40
N ALA A 553 17.35 13.15 -43.71
CA ALA A 553 16.79 14.27 -42.96
C ALA A 553 16.26 15.40 -43.86
N THR A 554 16.94 15.73 -44.97
CA THR A 554 16.45 16.70 -45.96
C THR A 554 15.39 16.13 -46.88
N ALA A 555 15.35 14.82 -47.18
CA ALA A 555 14.20 14.22 -47.87
C ALA A 555 12.96 14.17 -46.96
N GLN A 556 13.14 13.90 -45.66
CA GLN A 556 12.06 13.98 -44.67
C GLN A 556 11.58 15.43 -44.44
N ALA A 557 12.48 16.42 -44.50
CA ALA A 557 12.12 17.84 -44.42
C ALA A 557 11.52 18.40 -45.71
N ALA A 558 11.97 17.95 -46.89
CA ALA A 558 11.47 18.41 -48.19
C ALA A 558 10.09 17.83 -48.55
N GLN A 559 9.73 16.63 -48.04
CA GLN A 559 8.40 16.02 -48.25
C GLN A 559 7.35 16.46 -47.21
N ALA A 560 7.71 17.28 -46.22
CA ALA A 560 6.77 17.94 -45.33
C ALA A 560 6.20 19.27 -45.90
N ALA A 561 6.70 19.72 -47.05
CA ALA A 561 6.19 20.90 -47.75
C ALA A 561 5.14 20.52 -48.80
N ALA A 562 3.93 20.14 -48.35
CA ALA A 562 2.74 20.34 -49.17
C ALA A 562 2.23 21.78 -48.94
N PRO A 563 1.72 22.49 -49.97
CA PRO A 563 1.43 23.92 -49.89
C PRO A 563 0.13 24.15 -49.11
N ALA A 564 0.22 24.20 -47.79
CA ALA A 564 -0.89 24.61 -46.93
C ALA A 564 -0.67 26.07 -46.50
N ALA A 565 -1.53 26.93 -47.06
CA ALA A 565 -1.99 28.23 -46.59
C ALA A 565 -1.13 29.00 -45.58
N GLN A 566 -0.79 30.23 -45.95
CA GLN A 566 -0.30 31.28 -45.05
C GLN A 566 -1.18 31.36 -43.78
N GLY A 567 -0.57 31.02 -42.66
CA GLY A 567 -1.18 30.91 -41.33
C GLY A 567 -1.01 29.47 -40.83
N TRP A 568 -0.12 29.13 -39.91
CA TRP A 568 0.13 29.76 -38.62
C TRP A 568 1.63 29.65 -38.26
N ALA A 569 2.27 30.78 -37.94
CA ALA A 569 3.72 30.86 -37.66
C ALA A 569 4.20 30.05 -36.43
N LEU A 570 3.30 29.51 -35.61
CA LEU A 570 3.61 28.70 -34.42
C LEU A 570 3.97 27.23 -34.75
N GLY A 571 3.47 26.66 -35.86
CA GLY A 571 3.60 25.23 -36.17
C GLY A 571 4.98 24.77 -36.65
N GLN A 572 5.85 25.70 -37.04
CA GLN A 572 7.21 25.42 -37.57
C GLN A 572 8.31 25.54 -36.50
N ASN A 573 7.94 25.84 -35.25
CA ASN A 573 8.91 26.02 -34.17
C ASN A 573 9.23 24.67 -33.48
N GLY A 574 10.36 24.06 -33.84
CA GLY A 574 10.83 22.82 -33.23
C GLY A 574 10.95 22.88 -31.70
N TYR A 575 11.25 24.04 -31.12
CA TYR A 575 11.31 24.22 -29.67
C TYR A 575 9.94 24.16 -28.99
N LEU A 576 8.88 24.64 -29.65
CA LEU A 576 7.51 24.54 -29.13
C LEU A 576 7.03 23.08 -29.13
N TRP A 577 7.33 22.34 -30.21
CA TRP A 577 7.07 20.90 -30.26
C TRP A 577 7.86 20.15 -29.19
N MET A 578 9.12 20.53 -28.98
CA MET A 578 9.94 19.90 -27.95
C MET A 578 9.43 20.21 -26.54
N LEU A 579 9.04 21.46 -26.25
CA LEU A 579 8.44 21.83 -24.97
C LEU A 579 7.17 21.02 -24.69
N THR A 580 6.28 20.91 -25.68
CA THR A 580 5.06 20.11 -25.59
C THR A 580 5.39 18.64 -25.32
N ASN A 581 6.34 18.08 -26.07
CA ASN A 581 6.82 16.72 -25.89
C ASN A 581 7.40 16.49 -24.47
N CYS A 582 8.15 17.44 -23.91
CA CYS A 582 8.66 17.36 -22.53
C CYS A 582 7.53 17.29 -21.50
N LEU A 583 6.54 18.19 -21.60
CA LEU A 583 5.40 18.25 -20.69
C LEU A 583 4.55 16.98 -20.77
N VAL A 584 4.17 16.56 -21.98
CA VAL A 584 3.37 15.35 -22.19
C VAL A 584 4.14 14.11 -21.74
N SER A 585 5.45 14.02 -22.00
CA SER A 585 6.29 12.90 -21.53
C SER A 585 6.31 12.82 -20.00
N ALA A 586 6.45 13.95 -19.31
CA ALA A 586 6.49 13.98 -17.86
C ALA A 586 5.13 13.56 -17.26
N VAL A 587 4.03 14.14 -17.75
CA VAL A 587 2.70 13.78 -17.28
C VAL A 587 2.37 12.33 -17.59
N PHE A 588 2.72 11.82 -18.78
CA PHE A 588 2.53 10.42 -19.15
C PHE A 588 3.15 9.46 -18.13
N VAL A 589 4.44 9.59 -17.81
CA VAL A 589 5.12 8.66 -16.89
C VAL A 589 4.65 8.80 -15.44
N LEU A 590 4.22 10.00 -15.03
CA LEU A 590 3.70 10.26 -13.69
C LEU A 590 2.29 9.70 -13.51
N VAL A 591 1.39 9.97 -14.47
CA VAL A 591 0.01 9.47 -14.46
C VAL A 591 0.01 7.95 -14.60
N MET A 592 0.83 7.40 -15.50
CA MET A 592 1.00 5.96 -15.65
C MET A 592 1.41 5.32 -14.31
N ARG A 593 2.46 5.82 -13.65
CA ARG A 593 2.90 5.31 -12.34
C ARG A 593 1.79 5.42 -11.29
N LYS A 594 1.13 6.58 -11.21
CA LYS A 594 0.02 6.82 -10.28
C LYS A 594 -1.11 5.81 -10.51
N ARG A 595 -1.53 5.59 -11.75
CA ARG A 595 -2.60 4.64 -12.09
C ARG A 595 -2.19 3.19 -11.82
N ILE A 596 -0.95 2.77 -12.15
CA ILE A 596 -0.44 1.44 -11.78
C ILE A 596 -0.61 1.20 -10.27
N LYS A 597 -0.23 2.18 -9.43
CA LYS A 597 -0.40 2.08 -7.97
C LYS A 597 -1.86 2.08 -7.53
N LEU A 598 -2.72 2.89 -8.16
CA LEU A 598 -4.14 3.00 -7.83
C LEU A 598 -4.95 1.74 -8.19
N THR A 599 -4.68 1.11 -9.34
CA THR A 599 -5.43 -0.06 -9.83
C THR A 599 -4.77 -1.40 -9.47
N GLY A 600 -3.56 -1.37 -8.91
CA GLY A 600 -2.77 -2.55 -8.61
C GLY A 600 -2.42 -3.36 -9.87
N PHE A 601 -2.30 -2.72 -11.04
CA PHE A 601 -1.98 -3.38 -12.30
C PHE A 601 -0.61 -4.06 -12.24
N LYS A 602 -0.54 -5.31 -12.74
CA LYS A 602 0.73 -5.99 -12.96
C LYS A 602 1.32 -5.57 -14.31
N ASP A 603 2.50 -6.10 -14.63
CA ASP A 603 3.30 -5.70 -15.79
C ASP A 603 2.60 -6.05 -17.12
N TRP A 604 1.99 -7.24 -17.19
CA TRP A 604 1.21 -7.70 -18.34
C TRP A 604 -0.07 -6.89 -18.56
N ASP A 605 -0.80 -6.56 -17.49
CA ASP A 605 -2.00 -5.72 -17.58
C ASP A 605 -1.64 -4.34 -18.13
N THR A 606 -0.59 -3.74 -17.57
CA THR A 606 -0.11 -2.41 -17.98
C THR A 606 0.31 -2.38 -19.46
N MET A 607 1.06 -3.39 -19.90
CA MET A 607 1.46 -3.53 -21.31
C MET A 607 0.24 -3.70 -22.21
N PHE A 608 -0.69 -4.58 -21.83
CA PHE A 608 -1.88 -4.90 -22.63
C PHE A 608 -2.76 -3.66 -22.82
N TYR A 609 -3.10 -2.94 -21.74
CA TYR A 609 -3.92 -1.74 -21.82
C TYR A 609 -3.23 -0.59 -22.59
N ASN A 610 -1.91 -0.42 -22.44
CA ASN A 610 -1.16 0.56 -23.22
C ASN A 610 -1.25 0.28 -24.72
N ASN A 611 -1.07 -0.96 -25.14
CA ASN A 611 -1.05 -1.32 -26.56
C ASN A 611 -2.46 -1.38 -27.16
N LEU A 612 -3.42 -2.01 -26.47
CA LEU A 612 -4.79 -2.19 -26.94
C LEU A 612 -5.48 -0.84 -27.14
N LEU A 613 -5.41 0.05 -26.14
CA LEU A 613 -6.10 1.34 -26.21
C LEU A 613 -5.37 2.35 -27.10
N SER A 614 -4.10 2.12 -27.43
CA SER A 614 -3.40 2.93 -28.43
C SER A 614 -3.88 2.63 -29.85
N ILE A 615 -4.40 1.43 -30.15
CA ILE A 615 -4.87 1.07 -31.50
C ILE A 615 -5.93 2.05 -32.05
N PRO A 616 -7.06 2.33 -31.37
CA PRO A 616 -8.06 3.26 -31.89
C PRO A 616 -7.51 4.69 -32.02
N VAL A 617 -6.67 5.13 -31.09
CA VAL A 617 -6.04 6.46 -31.13
C VAL A 617 -5.08 6.57 -32.32
N LEU A 618 -4.23 5.56 -32.53
CA LEU A 618 -3.29 5.48 -33.63
C LEU A 618 -4.00 5.39 -34.98
N LEU A 619 -5.11 4.65 -35.07
CA LEU A 619 -5.94 4.59 -36.26
C LEU A 619 -6.49 5.98 -36.61
N VAL A 620 -7.12 6.66 -35.66
CA VAL A 620 -7.67 8.01 -35.87
C VAL A 620 -6.55 9.00 -36.22
N MET A 621 -5.44 9.00 -35.48
CA MET A 621 -4.33 9.91 -35.74
C MET A 621 -3.62 9.61 -37.07
N SER A 622 -3.49 8.35 -37.46
CA SER A 622 -2.94 7.98 -38.77
C SER A 622 -3.85 8.46 -39.90
N LEU A 623 -5.17 8.30 -39.77
CA LEU A 623 -6.14 8.78 -40.76
C LEU A 623 -6.16 10.32 -40.88
N LEU A 624 -5.96 11.04 -39.76
CA LEU A 624 -6.01 12.50 -39.75
C LEU A 624 -4.68 13.17 -40.10
N LEU A 625 -3.54 12.55 -39.76
CA LEU A 625 -2.23 13.20 -39.78
C LEU A 625 -1.27 12.61 -40.81
N GLU A 626 -1.53 11.40 -41.33
CA GLU A 626 -0.74 10.79 -42.39
C GLU A 626 -1.44 10.89 -43.74
N ASN A 627 -0.66 10.95 -44.81
CA ASN A 627 -1.19 11.01 -46.17
C ASN A 627 -1.46 9.58 -46.69
N TRP A 628 -2.72 9.26 -46.93
CA TRP A 628 -3.18 7.96 -47.43
C TRP A 628 -3.29 7.88 -48.97
N SER A 629 -2.67 8.82 -49.69
CA SER A 629 -2.57 8.74 -51.16
C SER A 629 -1.88 7.45 -51.62
N ALA A 630 -2.32 6.93 -52.77
CA ALA A 630 -1.72 5.75 -53.39
C ALA A 630 -0.20 5.90 -53.61
N GLU A 631 0.26 7.12 -53.93
CA GLU A 631 1.68 7.45 -54.06
C GLU A 631 2.45 7.30 -52.75
N THR A 632 1.88 7.78 -51.63
CA THR A 632 2.50 7.64 -50.31
C THR A 632 2.52 6.18 -49.87
N LEU A 633 1.44 5.42 -50.14
CA LEU A 633 1.39 4.00 -49.80
C LEU A 633 2.41 3.19 -50.61
N GLU A 634 2.57 3.47 -51.90
CA GLU A 634 3.56 2.79 -52.75
C GLU A 634 5.00 3.19 -52.38
N ARG A 635 5.23 4.43 -51.95
CA ARG A 635 6.53 4.87 -51.44
C ARG A 635 6.92 4.14 -50.15
N ASN A 636 5.98 3.96 -49.22
CA ASN A 636 6.23 3.31 -47.93
C ASN A 636 6.21 1.78 -48.01
N PHE A 637 5.37 1.21 -48.88
CA PHE A 637 5.14 -0.23 -49.03
C PHE A 637 5.19 -0.65 -50.52
N PRO A 638 6.35 -0.55 -51.18
CA PRO A 638 6.49 -0.82 -52.61
C PRO A 638 6.15 -2.27 -52.94
N HIS A 639 5.43 -2.52 -54.04
CA HIS A 639 4.91 -3.84 -54.42
C HIS A 639 5.94 -4.98 -54.36
N GLN A 640 7.19 -4.70 -54.74
CA GLN A 640 8.29 -5.68 -54.78
C GLN A 640 8.79 -6.12 -53.39
N ARG A 641 8.67 -5.26 -52.36
CA ARG A 641 9.15 -5.50 -50.99
C ARG A 641 8.03 -5.46 -49.93
N ARG A 642 6.78 -5.31 -50.36
CA ARG A 642 5.62 -5.17 -49.47
C ARG A 642 5.48 -6.33 -48.50
N GLY A 643 5.62 -7.58 -48.97
CA GLY A 643 5.52 -8.77 -48.12
C GLY A 643 6.60 -8.84 -47.05
N SER A 644 7.87 -8.56 -47.40
CA SER A 644 8.97 -8.59 -46.44
C SER A 644 8.92 -7.43 -45.44
N LEU A 645 8.46 -6.25 -45.86
CA LEU A 645 8.24 -5.10 -44.98
C LEU A 645 7.09 -5.35 -43.99
N ILE A 646 5.96 -5.89 -44.45
CA ILE A 646 4.83 -6.25 -43.57
C ILE A 646 5.28 -7.30 -42.55
N LEU A 647 6.04 -8.31 -42.98
CA LEU A 647 6.59 -9.31 -42.06
C LEU A 647 7.58 -8.68 -41.07
N ALA A 648 8.46 -7.77 -41.51
CA ALA A 648 9.37 -7.06 -40.62
C ALA A 648 8.61 -6.20 -39.60
N VAL A 649 7.54 -5.51 -40.02
CA VAL A 649 6.65 -4.75 -39.13
C VAL A 649 5.97 -5.69 -38.13
N ALA A 650 5.47 -6.84 -38.56
CA ALA A 650 4.88 -7.83 -37.67
C ALA A 650 5.91 -8.36 -36.64
N LEU A 651 7.10 -8.76 -37.10
CA LEU A 651 8.19 -9.20 -36.22
C LEU A 651 8.64 -8.09 -35.27
N SER A 652 8.62 -6.83 -35.71
CA SER A 652 8.94 -5.69 -34.84
C SER A 652 7.92 -5.46 -33.72
N GLY A 653 6.68 -5.94 -33.89
CA GLY A 653 5.67 -5.98 -32.84
C GLY A 653 6.13 -6.78 -31.60
N THR A 654 6.96 -7.81 -31.79
CA THR A 654 7.56 -8.57 -30.67
C THR A 654 8.48 -7.68 -29.82
N GLY A 655 9.28 -6.83 -30.46
CA GLY A 655 10.13 -5.84 -29.80
C GLY A 655 9.31 -4.77 -29.08
N GLY A 656 8.20 -4.35 -29.70
CA GLY A 656 7.19 -3.47 -29.11
C GLY A 656 6.59 -4.03 -27.82
N VAL A 657 6.25 -5.32 -27.80
CA VAL A 657 5.77 -6.03 -26.61
C VAL A 657 6.82 -6.03 -25.51
N ALA A 658 8.05 -6.42 -25.83
CA ALA A 658 9.14 -6.51 -24.87
C ALA A 658 9.47 -5.14 -24.21
N ILE A 659 9.57 -4.08 -25.01
CA ILE A 659 9.85 -2.74 -24.48
C ILE A 659 8.66 -2.20 -23.66
N SER A 660 7.43 -2.47 -24.09
CA SER A 660 6.23 -2.02 -23.37
C SER A 660 6.07 -2.73 -22.03
N TYR A 661 6.35 -4.04 -21.97
CA TYR A 661 6.33 -4.82 -20.72
C TYR A 661 7.42 -4.36 -19.75
N THR A 662 8.66 -4.28 -20.22
CA THR A 662 9.81 -3.91 -19.38
C THR A 662 9.75 -2.46 -18.90
N THR A 663 9.12 -1.56 -19.68
CA THR A 663 8.82 -0.18 -19.25
C THR A 663 7.89 -0.17 -18.03
N ALA A 664 6.76 -0.90 -18.11
CA ALA A 664 5.82 -1.02 -17.00
C ALA A 664 6.47 -1.60 -15.74
N TRP A 665 7.22 -2.69 -15.93
CA TRP A 665 7.93 -3.37 -14.85
C TRP A 665 8.96 -2.45 -14.17
N CYS A 666 9.78 -1.76 -14.96
CA CYS A 666 10.79 -0.83 -14.46
C CYS A 666 10.17 0.32 -13.66
N ILE A 667 9.11 0.96 -14.17
CA ILE A 667 8.42 2.06 -13.47
C ILE A 667 7.79 1.57 -12.17
N ARG A 668 7.18 0.39 -12.17
CA ARG A 668 6.50 -0.18 -10.99
C ARG A 668 7.48 -0.56 -9.88
N THR A 669 8.63 -1.16 -10.21
CA THR A 669 9.61 -1.63 -9.22
C THR A 669 10.64 -0.56 -8.83
N THR A 670 10.71 0.55 -9.56
CA THR A 670 11.65 1.64 -9.28
C THR A 670 10.92 2.97 -9.07
N SER A 671 11.03 3.91 -10.01
CA SER A 671 10.34 5.20 -10.03
C SER A 671 10.27 5.74 -11.47
N SER A 672 9.37 6.69 -11.74
CA SER A 672 9.30 7.39 -13.03
C SER A 672 10.60 8.14 -13.32
N THR A 673 11.26 8.66 -12.28
CA THR A 673 12.58 9.30 -12.41
C THR A 673 13.67 8.29 -12.75
N THR A 674 13.73 7.13 -12.07
CA THR A 674 14.70 6.07 -12.38
C THR A 674 14.51 5.56 -13.80
N TYR A 675 13.28 5.29 -14.23
CA TYR A 675 12.96 4.90 -15.60
C TYR A 675 13.52 5.90 -16.63
N SER A 676 13.28 7.19 -16.41
CA SER A 676 13.71 8.25 -17.32
C SER A 676 15.23 8.42 -17.36
N MET A 677 15.89 8.28 -16.20
CA MET A 677 17.35 8.29 -16.10
C MET A 677 17.98 7.09 -16.82
N VAL A 678 17.42 5.88 -16.63
CA VAL A 678 17.87 4.66 -17.32
C VAL A 678 17.68 4.80 -18.83
N GLY A 679 16.54 5.34 -19.28
CA GLY A 679 16.30 5.61 -20.70
C GLY A 679 17.31 6.57 -21.33
N ALA A 680 17.74 7.60 -20.59
CA ALA A 680 18.81 8.51 -21.03
C ALA A 680 20.17 7.80 -21.09
N LEU A 681 20.51 7.01 -20.07
CA LEU A 681 21.74 6.22 -20.03
C LEU A 681 21.80 5.18 -21.16
N ASN A 682 20.67 4.57 -21.52
CA ASN A 682 20.63 3.53 -22.56
C ASN A 682 21.00 4.04 -23.96
N LYS A 683 20.97 5.36 -24.18
CA LYS A 683 21.44 5.96 -25.44
C LYS A 683 22.97 6.00 -25.56
N LEU A 684 23.70 5.97 -24.45
CA LEU A 684 25.17 6.08 -24.46
C LEU A 684 25.84 4.82 -25.05
N PRO A 685 25.46 3.58 -24.66
CA PRO A 685 25.99 2.38 -25.31
C PRO A 685 25.69 2.34 -26.81
N LEU A 686 24.49 2.76 -27.23
CA LEU A 686 24.13 2.81 -28.64
C LEU A 686 25.00 3.81 -29.43
N ALA A 687 25.24 5.00 -28.86
CA ALA A 687 26.14 5.98 -29.45
C ALA A 687 27.58 5.46 -29.57
N LEU A 688 28.07 4.76 -28.53
CA LEU A 688 29.38 4.10 -28.51
C LEU A 688 29.47 3.01 -29.58
N SER A 689 28.47 2.13 -29.69
CA SER A 689 28.37 1.12 -30.75
C SER A 689 28.35 1.76 -32.14
N GLY A 690 27.67 2.91 -32.29
CA GLY A 690 27.70 3.73 -33.50
C GLY A 690 29.11 4.12 -33.94
N MET A 691 29.96 4.52 -32.99
CA MET A 691 31.35 4.93 -33.26
C MET A 691 32.27 3.73 -33.53
N VAL A 692 32.10 2.64 -32.77
CA VAL A 692 32.95 1.44 -32.86
C VAL A 692 32.67 0.64 -34.14
N PHE A 693 31.39 0.43 -34.48
CA PHE A 693 31.01 -0.50 -35.56
C PHE A 693 30.74 0.18 -36.90
N PHE A 694 30.43 1.48 -36.92
CA PHE A 694 30.08 2.20 -38.17
C PHE A 694 31.13 3.25 -38.60
N GLY A 695 32.29 3.31 -37.93
CA GLY A 695 33.44 4.10 -38.39
C GLY A 695 33.26 5.63 -38.34
N ASN A 696 32.24 6.13 -37.63
CA ASN A 696 32.07 7.57 -37.42
C ASN A 696 33.26 8.12 -36.61
N ARG A 697 33.89 9.21 -37.07
CA ARG A 697 35.01 9.84 -36.34
C ARG A 697 34.54 10.30 -34.96
N ALA A 698 35.00 9.63 -33.91
CA ALA A 698 34.75 10.04 -32.53
C ALA A 698 35.49 11.34 -32.25
N THR A 699 34.76 12.44 -32.01
CA THR A 699 35.36 13.69 -31.57
C THR A 699 35.66 13.61 -30.06
N ILE A 700 36.52 14.51 -29.58
CA ILE A 700 36.79 14.65 -28.14
C ILE A 700 35.52 15.05 -27.37
N TYR A 701 34.65 15.87 -27.97
CA TYR A 701 33.39 16.32 -27.37
C TYR A 701 32.37 15.20 -27.23
N ASN A 702 32.20 14.37 -28.27
CA ASN A 702 31.29 13.22 -28.22
C ASN A 702 31.77 12.18 -27.19
N SER A 703 33.09 11.91 -27.16
CA SER A 703 33.69 10.99 -26.19
C SER A 703 33.56 11.50 -24.76
N LEU A 704 33.82 12.79 -24.53
CA LEU A 704 33.69 13.43 -23.22
C LEU A 704 32.22 13.46 -22.77
N GLY A 705 31.29 13.76 -23.68
CA GLY A 705 29.86 13.69 -23.41
C GLY A 705 29.42 12.31 -22.94
N ILE A 706 29.86 11.23 -23.60
CA ILE A 706 29.59 9.84 -23.18
C ILE A 706 30.17 9.55 -21.79
N ALA A 707 31.42 9.95 -21.53
CA ALA A 707 32.07 9.74 -20.24
C ALA A 707 31.34 10.46 -19.09
N ILE A 708 30.95 11.73 -19.29
CA ILE A 708 30.16 12.49 -18.32
C ILE A 708 28.78 11.83 -18.11
N GLY A 709 28.17 11.29 -19.16
CA GLY A 709 26.88 10.59 -19.08
C GLY A 709 26.96 9.32 -18.23
N PHE A 710 28.01 8.50 -18.39
CA PHE A 710 28.23 7.34 -17.52
C PHE A 710 28.51 7.74 -16.08
N LEU A 711 29.32 8.80 -15.87
CA LEU A 711 29.55 9.38 -14.55
C LEU A 711 28.24 9.82 -13.90
N ALA A 712 27.35 10.48 -14.64
CA ALA A 712 26.03 10.87 -14.16
C ALA A 712 25.22 9.65 -13.71
N GLY A 713 25.24 8.55 -14.46
CA GLY A 713 24.59 7.29 -14.09
C GLY A 713 25.14 6.68 -12.80
N ILE A 714 26.46 6.65 -12.63
CA ILE A 714 27.12 6.16 -11.41
C ILE A 714 26.75 7.04 -10.22
N VAL A 715 26.81 8.37 -10.37
CA VAL A 715 26.42 9.32 -9.31
C VAL A 715 24.95 9.15 -8.94
N TYR A 716 24.05 8.93 -9.91
CA TYR A 716 22.64 8.64 -9.63
C TYR A 716 22.46 7.33 -8.86
N ALA A 717 23.12 6.25 -9.28
CA ALA A 717 23.05 4.96 -8.60
C ALA A 717 23.57 5.04 -7.15
N VAL A 718 24.71 5.71 -6.94
CA VAL A 718 25.25 5.98 -5.60
C VAL A 718 24.30 6.88 -4.80
N GLY A 719 23.73 7.91 -5.42
CA GLY A 719 22.77 8.80 -4.77
C GLY A 719 21.50 8.08 -4.32
N LYS A 720 20.97 7.16 -5.14
CA LYS A 720 19.83 6.29 -4.81
C LYS A 720 20.18 5.26 -3.74
N ASN A 721 21.33 4.61 -3.83
CA ASN A 721 21.78 3.69 -2.78
C ASN A 721 21.98 4.42 -1.47
N LYS A 722 22.57 5.62 -1.47
CA LYS A 722 22.68 6.46 -0.27
C LYS A 722 21.34 6.97 0.23
N GLN A 723 20.35 7.25 -0.62
CA GLN A 723 18.99 7.54 -0.17
C GLN A 723 18.36 6.32 0.51
N ALA A 724 18.53 5.13 -0.07
CA ALA A 724 18.04 3.88 0.51
C ALA A 724 18.77 3.52 1.81
N GLU A 725 20.08 3.71 1.84
CA GLU A 725 20.94 3.50 3.01
C GLU A 725 20.67 4.55 4.06
N ALA A 726 20.48 5.83 3.72
CA ALA A 726 20.07 6.87 4.66
C ALA A 726 18.63 6.66 5.15
N ALA A 727 17.72 6.11 4.34
CA ALA A 727 16.41 5.69 4.82
C ALA A 727 16.52 4.48 5.76
N ARG A 728 17.40 3.52 5.46
CA ARG A 728 17.72 2.40 6.34
C ARG A 728 18.40 2.86 7.62
N LEU A 729 19.40 3.72 7.54
CA LEU A 729 20.17 4.30 8.64
C LEU A 729 19.38 5.33 9.41
N ALA A 730 18.44 6.05 8.81
CA ALA A 730 17.49 6.89 9.54
C ALA A 730 16.50 5.99 10.27
N ASN A 731 16.08 4.87 9.68
CA ASN A 731 15.37 3.84 10.43
C ASN A 731 16.26 3.24 11.54
N THR A 732 17.57 3.04 11.32
CA THR A 732 18.54 2.49 12.30
C THR A 732 18.99 3.51 13.37
N ALA A 733 19.06 4.80 13.03
CA ALA A 733 19.49 5.90 13.88
C ALA A 733 18.30 6.51 14.62
N ALA A 734 17.08 6.49 14.07
CA ALA A 734 15.87 6.64 14.87
C ALA A 734 15.79 5.54 15.94
N THR A 735 16.24 4.32 15.64
CA THR A 735 16.43 3.27 16.65
C THR A 735 17.69 3.43 17.52
N GLY A 736 18.60 4.39 17.25
CA GLY A 736 19.91 4.52 17.93
C GLY A 736 20.25 5.90 18.52
N THR A 737 19.45 6.95 18.29
CA THR A 737 19.57 8.28 18.93
C THR A 737 18.63 8.43 20.13
N ALA A 738 17.61 7.56 20.24
CA ALA A 738 16.85 7.37 21.46
C ALA A 738 17.73 6.88 22.65
N THR A 739 18.92 6.32 22.38
CA THR A 739 19.85 5.85 23.42
C THR A 739 20.89 6.89 23.88
N VAL A 740 21.07 8.02 23.17
CA VAL A 740 22.15 8.99 23.49
C VAL A 740 21.62 10.31 24.08
N HIS A 741 20.37 10.71 23.80
CA HIS A 741 19.80 11.94 24.37
C HIS A 741 19.34 11.85 25.84
N ALA A 742 19.43 10.69 26.49
CA ALA A 742 19.30 10.57 27.95
C ALA A 742 20.60 10.89 28.72
N ALA A 743 21.70 11.20 28.03
CA ALA A 743 22.99 11.48 28.65
C ALA A 743 23.60 12.78 28.10
N GLY A 744 23.09 13.93 28.54
CA GLY A 744 23.81 15.19 28.30
C GLY A 744 22.99 16.46 28.52
N GLY A 745 22.84 16.87 29.78
CA GLY A 745 22.31 18.20 30.11
C GLY A 745 22.12 18.47 31.61
N GLY A 746 23.21 18.82 32.30
CA GLY A 746 23.17 19.73 33.46
C GLY A 746 23.68 19.20 34.81
N HIS A 747 24.89 19.59 35.21
CA HIS A 747 25.11 20.52 36.34
C HIS A 747 26.61 20.77 36.57
N GLY A 748 26.99 22.04 36.63
CA GLY A 748 28.19 22.46 37.33
C GLY A 748 27.84 22.76 38.78
N SER A 749 28.62 22.22 39.71
CA SER A 749 28.81 22.78 41.06
C SER A 749 30.07 22.17 41.68
N ASP A 750 31.04 23.03 41.97
CA ASP A 750 32.17 22.78 42.86
C ASP A 750 31.75 22.12 44.18
N PRO A 751 32.59 21.22 44.73
CA PRO A 751 32.76 21.10 46.17
C PRO A 751 34.10 21.72 46.60
N LYS A 752 34.01 22.57 47.61
CA LYS A 752 35.12 23.19 48.33
C LYS A 752 36.14 22.16 48.83
N GLY A 753 37.40 22.60 48.74
CA GLY A 753 38.63 22.08 49.32
C GLY A 753 38.57 21.22 50.58
N VAL A 754 39.43 20.20 50.56
CA VAL A 754 40.09 19.66 51.75
C VAL A 754 41.55 20.13 51.72
N ILE A 755 41.92 20.99 52.67
CA ILE A 755 43.30 21.25 53.11
C ILE A 755 43.45 20.61 54.50
N PRO A 756 44.62 20.04 54.85
CA PRO A 756 44.78 19.07 55.92
C PRO A 756 45.06 19.72 57.29
N THR A 757 44.94 18.96 58.39
CA THR A 757 45.91 19.02 59.51
C THR A 757 45.65 17.93 60.56
N HIS A 758 46.75 17.45 61.12
CA HIS A 758 46.88 16.49 62.20
C HIS A 758 46.01 16.79 63.44
N THR A 759 45.56 15.76 64.18
CA THR A 759 46.22 15.25 65.41
C THR A 759 45.27 14.35 66.21
N ARG A 760 45.82 13.23 66.71
CA ARG A 760 45.34 12.32 67.77
C ARG A 760 44.31 12.91 68.75
N ALA A 761 43.26 12.15 69.09
CA ALA A 761 43.21 11.28 70.28
C ALA A 761 41.76 10.97 70.72
N HIS A 762 41.57 9.70 71.10
CA HIS A 762 40.74 9.19 72.19
C HIS A 762 39.19 9.36 72.20
N VAL A 763 38.56 8.17 72.22
CA VAL A 763 37.66 7.65 73.28
C VAL A 763 36.18 8.09 73.24
N ARG A 764 35.39 7.08 72.80
CA ARG A 764 34.18 6.48 73.40
C ARG A 764 32.88 7.27 73.57
N ASN A 765 31.84 6.44 73.39
CA ASN A 765 30.48 6.46 73.95
C ASN A 765 29.53 7.44 73.27
N ASP A 766 28.34 7.04 72.81
CA ASP A 766 27.56 5.79 72.93
C ASP A 766 26.85 5.48 71.61
#